data_AF-A0A7T7XNM3-F1
#
_entry.id   AF-A0A7T7XNM3-F1
#
_cell.length_a   1.000
_cell.length_b   1.000
_cell.length_c   1.000
_cell.angle_alpha   90.00
_cell.angle_beta   90.00
_cell.angle_gamma   90.00
#
_symmetry.space_group_name_H-M   'P 1'
#
loop_
_entity.id
_entity.type
_entity.pdbx_description
1 polymer ?
#
loop_
_entity_poly.entity_id
_entity_poly.type
_entity_poly.pdbx_seq_one_letter_code
_entity_poly.pdbx_strand_id
1 'polypeptide(L)'
;MAGLFAKGTASIEIDPRELEAKILFTPEEDGLAWDADALFKIIGEQRLAPLPPPNIIEDFLKKAAKAKAPIEAVLYEGIPPEDPAAEQVQWEELPVPGDVAPFAGETLSKAGPPELFRIKTEKIKRETIVTKPSKLPFLPAKEEVVVTWDKKETREPAEVNPEVRETRYADRGVKLGTIAPPKPGKPGKNVFGRPVPPSQLGDGLFLFGNGIRREKNEIYADAGGIVRIGEDWADILPLAKPLWSVEKGSDGVTLFFKFEPGDPRFAVPSGQAVIAAALEQGADESKLVTSGEIDGEIARSVASGEAVFAYPLFRTQEAEAKVIVSPDKLSARLLLRKGVAGARPLEMKAISQAIKDSGVREYDAEKVKADILAFMQGPDLELKDYTLAEGRSASRGEDRGINYLVEFLPDEEAKDYLDRLGQIPQWQSLLTEDKYFPLSETNRVAPVRGDLRVANISPAREGESGKDVFGNELPGMPGNDPDIKLFQGLHQRGTDIITEYPGLLLIHENGNTFWGQVIDYRDSKVIVQVSEDSMEASMELVKESGAGRSLKPDMITAALKDAGVVRGVDKAALETAYRTAMAKGHSPAQIVARGEAPVSEGGSAVKWLVALNKPQQVNIGASGRADYKNRGSLVSVDENTPLAEINRQGEDGRAGFDVLGNVLPPEQGTSVVLEHDDSVREEPAGRGIRLVAARSGELTLKGNKLSIATLHSVKGDVGPATGNIKFSGEVRISGKVLPGFAVMGGQDVLIGETAESALVSAGGRVVIAQGVIGAGKGVVRARSTIEAAFVEQATLLAVEDIRVKNGCVLCNIKTNGKLVLTGEKGRLVGGVCKARRGVDAASIGTEQGTRTEISFGQDYLIKDQIEVTEREIEKLKTHLLAIDKKIKQSEHIPAALSAARAEKVKYMKLLEQYGLRVFNLREKFEEHQESEIRVRGTIYPGVVMESHDRYYEVKQKRSRVVFYFDRELGRIQERPLQ
;
A
#
# COMPACT_ATOMS: atom_id res chain seq x y z
N MET A 1 -95.36 -11.68 111.15
CA MET A 1 -93.93 -11.57 111.47
C MET A 1 -93.74 -12.09 112.90
N ALA A 2 -93.61 -13.41 113.04
CA ALA A 2 -93.47 -14.13 114.31
C ALA A 2 -92.03 -14.66 114.38
N GLY A 3 -91.39 -14.50 115.54
CA GLY A 3 -89.97 -14.81 115.75
C GLY A 3 -89.66 -16.28 115.50
N LEU A 4 -89.18 -16.59 114.29
CA LEU A 4 -88.63 -17.88 113.94
C LEU A 4 -87.18 -17.91 114.45
N PHE A 5 -86.91 -18.72 115.47
CA PHE A 5 -85.58 -18.89 116.03
C PHE A 5 -85.19 -20.37 116.07
N ALA A 6 -83.90 -20.65 115.92
CA ALA A 6 -83.32 -21.98 116.09
C ALA A 6 -82.36 -21.96 117.29
N LYS A 7 -82.44 -22.95 118.18
CA LYS A 7 -81.54 -23.05 119.34
C LYS A 7 -80.37 -23.99 119.05
N GLY A 8 -79.16 -23.48 119.22
CA GLY A 8 -77.95 -24.22 118.90
C GLY A 8 -76.71 -23.34 118.73
N THR A 9 -75.68 -23.87 118.09
CA THR A 9 -74.46 -23.17 117.72
C THR A 9 -74.40 -22.97 116.21
N ALA A 10 -74.25 -21.71 115.78
CA ALA A 10 -74.04 -21.34 114.39
C ALA A 10 -72.58 -20.90 114.17
N SER A 11 -71.96 -21.35 113.10
CA SER A 11 -70.64 -20.90 112.65
C SER A 11 -70.62 -20.74 111.14
N ILE A 12 -69.69 -19.94 110.63
CA ILE A 12 -69.53 -19.72 109.18
C ILE A 12 -68.17 -20.29 108.79
N GLU A 13 -68.17 -21.18 107.81
CA GLU A 13 -66.97 -21.73 107.20
C GLU A 13 -66.80 -21.16 105.80
N ILE A 14 -65.56 -20.83 105.46
CA ILE A 14 -65.20 -20.23 104.16
C ILE A 14 -64.15 -21.15 103.54
N ASP A 15 -64.37 -21.56 102.29
CA ASP A 15 -63.40 -22.37 101.55
C ASP A 15 -62.03 -21.66 101.52
N PRO A 16 -60.89 -22.36 101.65
CA PRO A 16 -59.55 -21.82 101.45
C PRO A 16 -59.33 -20.94 100.20
N ARG A 17 -60.10 -21.12 99.12
CA ARG A 17 -60.07 -20.28 97.91
C ARG A 17 -60.92 -19.01 98.01
N GLU A 18 -61.64 -18.86 99.12
CA GLU A 18 -62.59 -17.78 99.42
C GLU A 18 -63.72 -17.64 98.37
N LEU A 19 -63.98 -18.66 97.56
CA LEU A 19 -65.02 -18.65 96.52
C LEU A 19 -66.36 -19.20 97.01
N GLU A 20 -66.41 -19.76 98.22
CA GLU A 20 -67.65 -20.27 98.80
C GLU A 20 -67.67 -20.02 100.31
N ALA A 21 -68.80 -19.59 100.85
CA ALA A 21 -69.01 -19.43 102.28
C ALA A 21 -70.30 -20.15 102.68
N LYS A 22 -70.20 -21.02 103.69
CA LYS A 22 -71.29 -21.83 104.22
C LYS A 22 -71.58 -21.46 105.65
N ILE A 23 -72.84 -21.56 106.05
CA ILE A 23 -73.24 -21.57 107.45
C ILE A 23 -73.41 -23.01 107.91
N LEU A 24 -72.77 -23.35 109.02
CA LEU A 24 -72.96 -24.58 109.76
C LEU A 24 -73.79 -24.29 111.00
N PHE A 25 -74.87 -25.03 111.21
CA PHE A 25 -75.69 -24.94 112.42
C PHE A 25 -75.85 -26.30 113.07
N THR A 26 -75.50 -26.38 114.35
CA THR A 26 -75.65 -27.57 115.19
C THR A 26 -76.73 -27.34 116.24
N PRO A 27 -77.85 -28.08 116.21
CA PRO A 27 -78.96 -27.89 117.16
C PRO A 27 -78.60 -28.38 118.58
N GLU A 28 -78.87 -27.56 119.59
CA GLU A 28 -78.63 -27.88 121.02
C GLU A 28 -79.79 -27.32 121.88
N GLU A 29 -80.34 -28.11 122.81
CA GLU A 29 -81.56 -27.73 123.56
C GLU A 29 -81.36 -26.50 124.47
N ASP A 30 -80.18 -26.38 125.09
CA ASP A 30 -79.75 -25.24 125.93
C ASP A 30 -78.91 -24.20 125.16
N GLY A 31 -78.84 -24.31 123.83
CA GLY A 31 -78.07 -23.42 122.99
C GLY A 31 -78.69 -22.02 122.83
N LEU A 32 -77.87 -21.08 122.33
CA LEU A 32 -78.30 -19.72 122.01
C LEU A 32 -79.42 -19.74 120.96
N ALA A 33 -80.41 -18.87 121.12
CA ALA A 33 -81.48 -18.70 120.13
C ALA A 33 -81.00 -17.78 119.00
N TRP A 34 -80.96 -18.31 117.78
CA TRP A 34 -80.59 -17.60 116.56
C TRP A 34 -81.84 -17.23 115.78
N ASP A 35 -82.09 -15.94 115.61
CA ASP A 35 -83.06 -15.39 114.68
C ASP A 35 -82.36 -14.80 113.44
N ALA A 36 -83.14 -14.24 112.50
CA ALA A 36 -82.59 -13.68 111.27
C ALA A 36 -81.60 -12.55 111.56
N ASP A 37 -81.89 -11.70 112.55
CA ASP A 37 -81.03 -10.57 112.92
C ASP A 37 -79.71 -11.05 113.53
N ALA A 38 -79.74 -12.07 114.40
CA ALA A 38 -78.56 -12.69 114.96
C ALA A 38 -77.69 -13.38 113.89
N LEU A 39 -78.31 -14.03 112.90
CA LEU A 39 -77.59 -14.63 111.77
C LEU A 39 -76.99 -13.56 110.84
N PHE A 40 -77.72 -12.50 110.52
CA PHE A 40 -77.15 -11.38 109.77
C PHE A 40 -76.01 -10.72 110.52
N LYS A 41 -76.08 -10.67 111.86
CA LYS A 41 -75.02 -10.13 112.69
C LYS A 41 -73.74 -10.97 112.62
N ILE A 42 -73.81 -12.30 112.76
CA ILE A 42 -72.61 -13.15 112.65
C ILE A 42 -72.05 -13.16 111.21
N ILE A 43 -72.91 -13.09 110.19
CA ILE A 43 -72.49 -12.93 108.78
C ILE A 43 -71.79 -11.58 108.58
N GLY A 44 -72.31 -10.51 109.18
CA GLY A 44 -71.72 -9.18 109.16
C GLY A 44 -70.41 -9.08 109.94
N GLU A 45 -70.28 -9.81 111.06
CA GLU A 45 -69.03 -9.92 111.83
C GLU A 45 -67.92 -10.60 111.02
N GLN A 46 -68.28 -11.56 110.15
CA GLN A 46 -67.35 -12.18 109.19
C GLN A 46 -67.05 -11.29 107.97
N ARG A 47 -67.63 -10.08 107.89
CA ARG A 47 -67.41 -9.10 106.81
C ARG A 47 -67.73 -9.61 105.40
N LEU A 48 -68.62 -10.58 105.26
CA LEU A 48 -69.09 -11.09 103.97
C LEU A 48 -69.97 -10.04 103.27
N ALA A 49 -69.78 -9.85 101.96
CA ALA A 49 -70.45 -8.77 101.21
C ALA A 49 -70.66 -9.14 99.73
N PRO A 50 -71.82 -8.78 99.12
CA PRO A 50 -73.01 -8.13 99.71
C PRO A 50 -73.75 -9.05 100.69
N LEU A 51 -74.65 -8.57 101.57
CA LEU A 51 -75.42 -9.46 102.48
C LEU A 51 -76.25 -10.50 101.68
N PRO A 52 -76.43 -11.73 102.20
CA PRO A 52 -77.19 -12.74 101.45
C PRO A 52 -78.66 -12.31 101.44
N PRO A 53 -79.40 -12.56 100.35
CA PRO A 53 -80.79 -12.14 100.27
C PRO A 53 -81.62 -12.80 101.39
N PRO A 54 -82.58 -12.06 102.02
CA PRO A 54 -83.24 -12.51 103.25
C PRO A 54 -83.94 -13.86 103.16
N ASN A 55 -84.40 -14.24 101.97
CA ASN A 55 -85.01 -15.54 101.70
C ASN A 55 -84.07 -16.73 102.01
N ILE A 56 -82.76 -16.61 101.75
CA ILE A 56 -81.78 -17.67 102.03
C ILE A 56 -81.65 -17.90 103.54
N ILE A 57 -81.62 -16.82 104.34
CA ILE A 57 -81.52 -16.88 105.79
C ILE A 57 -82.82 -17.38 106.42
N GLU A 58 -83.97 -16.92 105.92
CA GLU A 58 -85.28 -17.40 106.37
C GLU A 58 -85.47 -18.90 106.10
N ASP A 59 -85.10 -19.36 104.91
CA ASP A 59 -85.22 -20.78 104.55
C ASP A 59 -84.21 -21.65 105.31
N PHE A 60 -83.01 -21.14 105.59
CA PHE A 60 -82.07 -21.80 106.49
C PHE A 60 -82.62 -21.91 107.92
N LEU A 61 -83.17 -20.83 108.50
CA LEU A 61 -83.75 -20.85 109.84
C LEU A 61 -84.95 -21.79 109.96
N LYS A 62 -85.81 -21.88 108.94
CA LYS A 62 -86.90 -22.88 108.90
C LYS A 62 -86.38 -24.31 108.96
N LYS A 63 -85.26 -24.58 108.30
CA LYS A 63 -84.59 -25.89 108.31
C LYS A 63 -83.89 -26.14 109.65
N ALA A 64 -83.17 -25.14 110.17
CA ALA A 64 -82.45 -25.18 111.43
C ALA A 64 -83.37 -25.40 112.63
N ALA A 65 -84.53 -24.73 112.69
CA ALA A 65 -85.52 -24.89 113.77
C ALA A 65 -86.14 -26.29 113.85
N LYS A 66 -86.06 -27.08 112.77
CA LYS A 66 -86.56 -28.47 112.70
C LYS A 66 -85.44 -29.51 112.71
N ALA A 67 -84.18 -29.08 112.69
CA ALA A 67 -83.04 -29.97 112.57
C ALA A 67 -82.79 -30.68 113.92
N LYS A 68 -82.51 -32.00 113.85
CA LYS A 68 -82.06 -32.82 114.99
C LYS A 68 -80.59 -33.22 114.90
N ALA A 69 -79.91 -32.78 113.83
CA ALA A 69 -78.51 -33.02 113.53
C ALA A 69 -77.92 -31.76 112.87
N PRO A 70 -76.59 -31.60 112.83
CA PRO A 70 -75.96 -30.46 112.17
C PRO A 70 -76.40 -30.32 110.72
N ILE A 71 -76.67 -29.09 110.28
CA ILE A 71 -77.00 -28.77 108.90
C ILE A 71 -76.06 -27.68 108.38
N GLU A 72 -75.75 -27.75 107.09
CA GLU A 72 -75.01 -26.71 106.39
C GLU A 72 -75.83 -26.11 105.24
N ALA A 73 -75.56 -24.85 104.91
CA ALA A 73 -76.07 -24.22 103.71
C ALA A 73 -75.06 -23.21 103.14
N VAL A 74 -74.94 -23.17 101.82
CA VAL A 74 -74.13 -22.16 101.13
C VAL A 74 -74.82 -20.80 101.27
N LEU A 75 -74.10 -19.84 101.83
CA LEU A 75 -74.54 -18.45 101.95
C LEU A 75 -74.08 -17.62 100.76
N TYR A 76 -72.90 -17.92 100.18
CA TYR A 76 -72.30 -17.19 99.07
C TYR A 76 -71.53 -18.08 98.11
N GLU A 77 -71.62 -17.75 96.82
CA GLU A 77 -70.75 -18.25 95.74
C GLU A 77 -70.06 -17.05 95.08
N GLY A 78 -68.73 -17.11 95.01
CA GLY A 78 -67.89 -16.16 94.30
C GLY A 78 -67.91 -16.41 92.79
N ILE A 79 -67.51 -15.40 92.02
CA ILE A 79 -67.32 -15.52 90.57
C ILE A 79 -65.85 -15.94 90.34
N PRO A 80 -65.57 -17.12 89.75
CA PRO A 80 -64.19 -17.51 89.45
C PRO A 80 -63.60 -16.55 88.39
N PRO A 81 -62.28 -16.26 88.45
CA PRO A 81 -61.63 -15.46 87.43
C PRO A 81 -61.63 -16.15 86.06
N GLU A 82 -61.68 -15.37 84.97
CA GLU A 82 -61.42 -15.86 83.63
C GLU A 82 -59.91 -15.76 83.35
N ASP A 83 -59.28 -16.88 83.01
CA ASP A 83 -57.85 -16.90 82.73
C ASP A 83 -57.51 -16.18 81.40
N PRO A 84 -56.35 -15.52 81.32
CA PRO A 84 -55.87 -14.89 80.08
C PRO A 84 -55.63 -15.92 78.96
N ALA A 85 -55.73 -15.49 77.71
CA ALA A 85 -55.38 -16.30 76.54
C ALA A 85 -54.19 -15.67 75.77
N ALA A 86 -53.21 -16.49 75.39
CA ALA A 86 -52.02 -16.08 74.64
C ALA A 86 -52.34 -15.62 73.21
N GLU A 87 -51.37 -14.99 72.55
CA GLU A 87 -51.39 -14.78 71.10
C GLU A 87 -51.57 -16.13 70.37
N GLN A 88 -52.45 -16.15 69.37
CA GLN A 88 -52.66 -17.31 68.51
C GLN A 88 -52.43 -16.92 67.05
N VAL A 89 -51.79 -17.79 66.28
CA VAL A 89 -51.57 -17.58 64.85
C VAL A 89 -52.60 -18.35 64.04
N GLN A 90 -53.31 -17.65 63.17
CA GLN A 90 -54.14 -18.25 62.12
C GLN A 90 -53.27 -18.43 60.87
N TRP A 91 -52.90 -19.68 60.58
CA TRP A 91 -51.96 -20.04 59.52
C TRP A 91 -52.64 -20.22 58.15
N GLU A 92 -52.01 -19.70 57.10
CA GLU A 92 -52.43 -19.87 55.69
C GLU A 92 -52.16 -21.29 55.19
N GLU A 93 -53.09 -21.90 54.45
CA GLU A 93 -52.93 -23.25 53.89
C GLU A 93 -51.80 -23.30 52.85
N LEU A 94 -50.66 -23.82 53.27
CA LEU A 94 -49.42 -23.83 52.49
C LEU A 94 -48.82 -25.26 52.47
N PRO A 95 -49.44 -26.19 51.71
CA PRO A 95 -49.01 -27.58 51.68
C PRO A 95 -47.62 -27.71 51.05
N VAL A 96 -46.85 -28.70 51.51
CA VAL A 96 -45.53 -29.00 50.92
C VAL A 96 -45.72 -29.52 49.48
N PRO A 97 -45.19 -28.83 48.46
CA PRO A 97 -45.31 -29.27 47.07
C PRO A 97 -44.67 -30.65 46.84
N GLY A 98 -45.22 -31.44 45.91
CA GLY A 98 -44.76 -32.81 45.66
C GLY A 98 -43.31 -32.92 45.18
N ASP A 99 -42.78 -31.90 44.51
CA ASP A 99 -41.38 -31.80 44.09
C ASP A 99 -40.42 -31.42 45.23
N VAL A 100 -40.94 -30.83 46.32
CA VAL A 100 -40.21 -30.50 47.55
C VAL A 100 -40.25 -31.66 48.55
N ALA A 101 -41.34 -32.43 48.56
CA ALA A 101 -41.59 -33.50 49.53
C ALA A 101 -40.40 -34.48 49.74
N PRO A 102 -39.66 -34.93 48.70
CA PRO A 102 -38.50 -35.81 48.87
C PRO A 102 -37.37 -35.18 49.69
N PHE A 103 -37.15 -33.87 49.54
CA PHE A 103 -36.09 -33.13 50.23
C PHE A 103 -36.54 -32.55 51.58
N ALA A 104 -37.84 -32.34 51.75
CA ALA A 104 -38.45 -31.86 52.98
C ALA A 104 -38.18 -32.81 54.16
N GLY A 105 -38.41 -34.12 53.96
CA GLY A 105 -38.19 -35.13 55.00
C GLY A 105 -36.72 -35.25 55.42
N GLU A 106 -35.80 -35.17 54.46
CA GLU A 106 -34.36 -35.15 54.74
C GLU A 106 -33.95 -33.87 55.49
N THR A 107 -34.47 -32.71 55.08
CA THR A 107 -34.16 -31.42 55.71
C THR A 107 -34.68 -31.36 57.14
N LEU A 108 -35.88 -31.90 57.40
CA LEU A 108 -36.45 -32.01 58.74
C LEU A 108 -35.67 -32.96 59.66
N SER A 109 -35.20 -34.11 59.14
CA SER A 109 -34.46 -35.09 59.96
C SER A 109 -33.04 -34.66 60.34
N LYS A 110 -32.41 -33.78 59.53
CA LYS A 110 -31.08 -33.20 59.82
C LYS A 110 -31.13 -31.91 60.63
N ALA A 111 -32.31 -31.30 60.76
CA ALA A 111 -32.45 -30.02 61.45
C ALA A 111 -32.31 -30.18 62.98
N GLY A 112 -31.58 -29.25 63.59
CA GLY A 112 -31.51 -29.11 65.05
C GLY A 112 -32.79 -28.49 65.65
N PRO A 113 -32.84 -28.31 66.98
CA PRO A 113 -33.95 -27.59 67.63
C PRO A 113 -34.09 -26.16 67.07
N PRO A 114 -35.29 -25.56 67.15
CA PRO A 114 -35.51 -24.21 66.65
C PRO A 114 -34.69 -23.17 67.43
N GLU A 115 -34.10 -22.24 66.70
CA GLU A 115 -33.43 -21.07 67.28
C GLU A 115 -34.43 -19.93 67.38
N LEU A 116 -34.97 -19.72 68.58
CA LEU A 116 -35.98 -18.70 68.84
C LEU A 116 -35.39 -17.52 69.60
N PHE A 117 -35.89 -16.33 69.29
CA PHE A 117 -35.39 -15.09 69.87
C PHE A 117 -36.53 -14.19 70.35
N ARG A 118 -36.31 -13.52 71.48
CA ARG A 118 -37.10 -12.38 71.94
C ARG A 118 -36.44 -11.09 71.47
N ILE A 119 -37.21 -10.22 70.83
CA ILE A 119 -36.71 -8.95 70.31
C ILE A 119 -36.97 -7.85 71.34
N LYS A 120 -35.90 -7.30 71.92
CA LYS A 120 -35.93 -6.15 72.83
C LYS A 120 -35.54 -4.89 72.06
N THR A 121 -36.43 -3.90 71.98
CA THR A 121 -36.17 -2.65 71.23
C THR A 121 -35.79 -1.51 72.17
N GLU A 122 -34.60 -0.94 72.01
CA GLU A 122 -34.12 0.27 72.73
C GLU A 122 -33.94 1.43 71.75
N LYS A 123 -34.28 2.66 72.14
CA LYS A 123 -34.07 3.87 71.31
C LYS A 123 -32.77 4.57 71.72
N ILE A 124 -31.83 4.71 70.79
CA ILE A 124 -30.51 5.32 71.00
C ILE A 124 -30.43 6.66 70.27
N LYS A 125 -29.96 7.71 70.95
CA LYS A 125 -29.78 9.05 70.38
C LYS A 125 -28.41 9.16 69.70
N ARG A 126 -28.36 9.62 68.44
CA ARG A 126 -27.12 9.85 67.66
C ARG A 126 -27.09 11.29 67.13
N GLU A 127 -25.96 11.98 67.31
CA GLU A 127 -25.77 13.37 66.86
C GLU A 127 -24.74 13.41 65.73
N THR A 128 -25.09 13.99 64.57
CA THR A 128 -24.22 14.03 63.38
C THR A 128 -24.08 15.48 62.89
N ILE A 129 -22.84 15.95 62.67
CA ILE A 129 -22.56 17.32 62.20
C ILE A 129 -22.61 17.33 60.66
N VAL A 130 -23.47 18.17 60.08
CA VAL A 130 -23.65 18.28 58.63
C VAL A 130 -23.32 19.72 58.20
N THR A 131 -22.39 19.87 57.25
CA THR A 131 -21.98 21.16 56.68
C THR A 131 -22.88 21.52 55.51
N LYS A 132 -23.61 22.64 55.58
CA LYS A 132 -24.41 23.15 54.45
C LYS A 132 -23.63 24.23 53.69
N PRO A 133 -23.48 24.10 52.35
CA PRO A 133 -22.87 25.15 51.54
C PRO A 133 -23.71 26.43 51.59
N SER A 134 -23.04 27.58 51.64
CA SER A 134 -23.70 28.89 51.78
C SER A 134 -24.34 29.30 50.44
N LYS A 135 -25.40 30.12 50.49
CA LYS A 135 -26.17 30.55 49.31
C LYS A 135 -25.40 31.50 48.36
N LEU A 136 -24.19 31.94 48.73
CA LEU A 136 -23.36 32.83 47.91
C LEU A 136 -21.91 32.33 47.91
N PRO A 137 -21.23 32.25 46.76
CA PRO A 137 -19.95 31.51 46.61
C PRO A 137 -18.77 32.00 47.45
N PHE A 138 -18.88 33.18 48.08
CA PHE A 138 -17.81 33.84 48.82
C PHE A 138 -18.00 33.83 50.35
N LEU A 139 -19.05 33.18 50.86
CA LEU A 139 -19.25 32.98 52.31
C LEU A 139 -18.92 31.54 52.74
N PRO A 140 -18.26 31.33 53.89
CA PRO A 140 -17.94 29.99 54.37
C PRO A 140 -19.20 29.17 54.69
N ALA A 141 -19.13 27.85 54.47
CA ALA A 141 -20.22 26.91 54.76
C ALA A 141 -20.52 26.83 56.27
N LYS A 142 -21.79 26.63 56.64
CA LYS A 142 -22.26 26.61 58.04
C LYS A 142 -22.47 25.15 58.48
N GLU A 143 -21.88 24.76 59.60
CA GLU A 143 -22.07 23.45 60.23
C GLU A 143 -23.30 23.44 61.15
N GLU A 144 -24.12 22.39 61.06
CA GLU A 144 -25.35 22.19 61.85
C GLU A 144 -25.39 20.76 62.40
N VAL A 145 -25.66 20.58 63.70
CA VAL A 145 -25.75 19.25 64.34
C VAL A 145 -27.18 18.73 64.24
N VAL A 146 -27.37 17.59 63.55
CA VAL A 146 -28.67 16.91 63.42
C VAL A 146 -28.70 15.72 64.37
N VAL A 147 -29.73 15.67 65.21
CA VAL A 147 -29.98 14.56 66.14
C VAL A 147 -30.97 13.57 65.53
N THR A 148 -30.58 12.31 65.39
CA THR A 148 -31.45 11.20 64.97
C THR A 148 -31.59 10.15 66.08
N TRP A 149 -32.75 9.49 66.16
CA TRP A 149 -33.00 8.40 67.11
C TRP A 149 -32.98 7.08 66.35
N ASP A 150 -31.97 6.25 66.62
CA ASP A 150 -31.83 4.92 66.02
C ASP A 150 -32.50 3.90 66.94
N LYS A 151 -33.33 3.01 66.38
CA LYS A 151 -33.85 1.85 67.12
C LYS A 151 -32.77 0.76 67.11
N LYS A 152 -32.32 0.32 68.28
CA LYS A 152 -31.47 -0.84 68.45
C LYS A 152 -32.31 -2.01 68.95
N GLU A 153 -32.52 -2.99 68.09
CA GLU A 153 -33.16 -4.25 68.44
C GLU A 153 -32.07 -5.24 68.91
N THR A 154 -32.23 -5.81 70.09
CA THR A 154 -31.36 -6.84 70.65
C THR A 154 -32.14 -8.15 70.71
N ARG A 155 -31.60 -9.23 70.15
CA ARG A 155 -32.20 -10.56 70.12
C ARG A 155 -31.69 -11.39 71.29
N GLU A 156 -32.57 -11.78 72.20
CA GLU A 156 -32.26 -12.65 73.35
C GLU A 156 -32.77 -14.07 73.06
N PRO A 157 -31.97 -15.14 73.17
CA PRO A 157 -32.44 -16.51 72.94
C PRO A 157 -33.59 -16.91 73.87
N ALA A 158 -34.57 -17.66 73.37
CA ALA A 158 -35.69 -18.18 74.14
C ALA A 158 -35.72 -19.72 74.11
N GLU A 159 -35.82 -20.35 75.28
CA GLU A 159 -36.00 -21.79 75.41
C GLU A 159 -37.49 -22.15 75.37
N VAL A 160 -37.85 -23.11 74.50
CA VAL A 160 -39.22 -23.64 74.35
C VAL A 160 -39.18 -25.17 74.17
N ASN A 161 -40.33 -25.82 74.21
CA ASN A 161 -40.47 -27.20 73.77
C ASN A 161 -40.22 -27.29 72.24
N PRO A 162 -39.18 -28.01 71.76
CA PRO A 162 -38.82 -28.05 70.34
C PRO A 162 -39.71 -28.96 69.47
N GLU A 163 -40.77 -29.54 70.03
CA GLU A 163 -41.69 -30.43 69.30
C GLU A 163 -42.41 -29.70 68.16
N VAL A 164 -42.31 -30.25 66.95
CA VAL A 164 -42.96 -29.73 65.74
C VAL A 164 -44.34 -30.39 65.61
N ARG A 165 -45.40 -29.58 65.64
CA ARG A 165 -46.78 -30.04 65.49
C ARG A 165 -47.23 -30.12 64.04
N GLU A 166 -46.78 -29.16 63.22
CA GLU A 166 -47.16 -29.06 61.82
C GLU A 166 -45.99 -28.55 60.96
N THR A 167 -45.96 -28.98 59.69
CA THR A 167 -45.00 -28.50 58.69
C THR A 167 -45.71 -27.97 57.46
N ARG A 168 -45.24 -26.82 56.96
CA ARG A 168 -45.74 -26.15 55.75
C ARG A 168 -44.57 -25.75 54.84
N TYR A 169 -44.84 -25.34 53.61
CA TYR A 169 -43.82 -24.80 52.70
C TYR A 169 -44.19 -23.40 52.25
N ALA A 170 -43.25 -22.46 52.33
CA ALA A 170 -43.46 -21.11 51.87
C ALA A 170 -42.26 -20.60 51.09
N ASP A 171 -42.52 -19.93 49.96
CA ASP A 171 -41.52 -19.16 49.27
C ASP A 171 -41.25 -17.84 50.01
N ARG A 172 -40.08 -17.25 49.76
CA ARG A 172 -39.72 -15.96 50.34
C ARG A 172 -40.75 -14.89 49.96
N GLY A 173 -41.17 -14.10 50.94
CA GLY A 173 -42.15 -13.03 50.80
C GLY A 173 -43.61 -13.47 50.94
N VAL A 174 -43.89 -14.78 51.01
CA VAL A 174 -45.26 -15.29 51.16
C VAL A 174 -45.78 -15.04 52.58
N LYS A 175 -47.06 -14.64 52.67
CA LYS A 175 -47.77 -14.51 53.95
C LYS A 175 -48.00 -15.89 54.56
N LEU A 176 -47.53 -16.10 55.77
CA LEU A 176 -47.66 -17.36 56.51
C LEU A 176 -48.94 -17.43 57.35
N GLY A 177 -49.44 -16.29 57.80
CA GLY A 177 -50.56 -16.24 58.72
C GLY A 177 -50.81 -14.86 59.33
N THR A 178 -51.83 -14.80 60.18
CA THR A 178 -52.26 -13.59 60.89
C THR A 178 -52.31 -13.86 62.40
N ILE A 179 -51.78 -12.94 63.21
CA ILE A 179 -51.71 -13.04 64.67
C ILE A 179 -52.97 -12.43 65.29
N ALA A 180 -53.67 -13.23 66.08
CA ALA A 180 -54.73 -12.76 66.96
C ALA A 180 -54.12 -12.25 68.29
N PRO A 181 -54.50 -11.05 68.75
CA PRO A 181 -53.93 -10.45 69.97
C PRO A 181 -54.33 -11.25 71.22
N PRO A 182 -53.52 -11.19 72.31
CA PRO A 182 -53.83 -11.92 73.54
C PRO A 182 -55.08 -11.32 74.20
N LYS A 183 -55.89 -12.17 74.85
CA LYS A 183 -57.06 -11.72 75.61
C LYS A 183 -56.68 -11.59 77.09
N PRO A 184 -56.86 -10.40 77.71
CA PRO A 184 -56.58 -10.25 79.12
C PRO A 184 -57.57 -11.09 79.95
N GLY A 185 -57.08 -11.75 80.99
CA GLY A 185 -57.92 -12.43 81.96
C GLY A 185 -58.79 -11.44 82.70
N LYS A 186 -59.98 -11.85 83.12
CA LYS A 186 -60.89 -10.99 83.90
C LYS A 186 -60.87 -11.41 85.36
N PRO A 187 -60.69 -10.46 86.30
CA PRO A 187 -60.72 -10.78 87.72
C PRO A 187 -62.09 -11.30 88.14
N GLY A 188 -62.08 -12.38 88.92
CA GLY A 188 -63.23 -12.92 89.61
C GLY A 188 -63.59 -12.09 90.85
N LYS A 189 -64.54 -12.55 91.65
CA LYS A 189 -64.89 -11.95 92.96
C LYS A 189 -65.07 -13.06 93.99
N ASN A 190 -64.39 -12.94 95.12
CA ASN A 190 -64.55 -13.85 96.25
C ASN A 190 -65.82 -13.52 97.06
N VAL A 191 -66.17 -14.34 98.05
CA VAL A 191 -67.38 -14.18 98.89
C VAL A 191 -67.40 -12.94 99.78
N PHE A 192 -66.27 -12.21 99.85
CA PHE A 192 -66.16 -10.92 100.53
C PHE A 192 -66.30 -9.73 99.57
N GLY A 193 -66.59 -9.99 98.29
CA GLY A 193 -66.66 -8.95 97.25
C GLY A 193 -65.31 -8.41 96.80
N ARG A 194 -64.19 -9.01 97.23
CA ARG A 194 -62.83 -8.62 96.81
C ARG A 194 -62.49 -9.25 95.46
N PRO A 195 -61.77 -8.54 94.59
CA PRO A 195 -61.37 -9.09 93.29
C PRO A 195 -60.38 -10.24 93.47
N VAL A 196 -60.66 -11.38 92.82
CA VAL A 196 -59.72 -12.49 92.69
C VAL A 196 -58.95 -12.28 91.40
N PRO A 197 -57.62 -12.05 91.44
CA PRO A 197 -56.86 -11.84 90.23
C PRO A 197 -56.86 -13.11 89.37
N PRO A 198 -56.93 -13.00 88.03
CA PRO A 198 -56.77 -14.14 87.14
C PRO A 198 -55.33 -14.68 87.22
N SER A 199 -55.10 -15.91 86.76
CA SER A 199 -53.75 -16.46 86.68
C SER A 199 -52.86 -15.56 85.80
N GLN A 200 -51.58 -15.45 86.17
CA GLN A 200 -50.63 -14.69 85.37
C GLN A 200 -50.22 -15.55 84.17
N LEU A 201 -50.65 -15.14 82.97
CA LEU A 201 -49.95 -15.57 81.76
C LEU A 201 -48.53 -14.98 81.81
N GLY A 202 -47.53 -15.71 81.32
CA GLY A 202 -46.23 -15.11 81.00
C GLY A 202 -46.36 -14.04 79.92
N ASP A 203 -45.28 -13.74 79.19
CA ASP A 203 -45.30 -12.69 78.15
C ASP A 203 -46.40 -12.89 77.08
N GLY A 204 -46.89 -14.13 76.89
CA GLY A 204 -48.09 -14.43 76.08
C GLY A 204 -47.92 -14.23 74.58
N LEU A 205 -46.68 -13.99 74.14
CA LEU A 205 -46.31 -13.71 72.74
C LEU A 205 -45.92 -15.00 72.02
N PHE A 206 -46.34 -15.10 70.75
CA PHE A 206 -45.90 -16.19 69.87
C PHE A 206 -44.47 -15.90 69.37
N LEU A 207 -43.58 -16.89 69.46
CA LEU A 207 -42.16 -16.72 69.16
C LEU A 207 -41.86 -17.06 67.69
N PHE A 208 -41.12 -16.18 67.02
CA PHE A 208 -40.71 -16.39 65.62
C PHE A 208 -39.20 -16.56 65.55
N GLY A 209 -38.76 -17.70 65.02
CA GLY A 209 -37.36 -18.02 64.78
C GLY A 209 -36.86 -17.50 63.44
N ASN A 210 -35.73 -18.06 63.02
CA ASN A 210 -35.07 -17.67 61.77
C ASN A 210 -36.00 -17.82 60.55
N GLY A 211 -35.91 -16.86 59.63
CA GLY A 211 -36.65 -16.88 58.37
C GLY A 211 -38.11 -16.43 58.44
N ILE A 212 -38.63 -16.01 59.60
CA ILE A 212 -39.98 -15.43 59.72
C ILE A 212 -39.89 -13.97 60.14
N ARG A 213 -40.65 -13.11 59.46
CA ARG A 213 -40.74 -11.68 59.73
C ARG A 213 -42.16 -11.30 60.12
N ARG A 214 -42.32 -10.65 61.26
CA ARG A 214 -43.60 -10.09 61.73
C ARG A 214 -43.75 -8.65 61.22
N GLU A 215 -44.84 -8.38 60.52
CA GLU A 215 -45.28 -7.05 60.16
C GLU A 215 -46.65 -6.77 60.78
N LYS A 216 -46.67 -5.99 61.87
CA LYS A 216 -47.90 -5.70 62.65
C LYS A 216 -48.56 -7.00 63.14
N ASN A 217 -49.70 -7.38 62.55
CA ASN A 217 -50.49 -8.56 62.87
C ASN A 217 -50.33 -9.66 61.82
N GLU A 218 -49.44 -9.51 60.85
CA GLU A 218 -49.19 -10.52 59.81
C GLU A 218 -47.76 -11.04 59.92
N ILE A 219 -47.57 -12.26 59.46
CA ILE A 219 -46.25 -12.90 59.40
C ILE A 219 -45.96 -13.33 57.98
N TYR A 220 -44.72 -13.09 57.56
CA TYR A 220 -44.23 -13.35 56.22
C TYR A 220 -42.96 -14.19 56.28
N ALA A 221 -42.76 -15.04 55.29
CA ALA A 221 -41.51 -15.76 55.10
C ALA A 221 -40.42 -14.78 54.64
N ASP A 222 -39.34 -14.64 55.39
CA ASP A 222 -38.15 -13.88 54.99
C ASP A 222 -37.12 -14.76 54.27
N ALA A 223 -37.26 -16.08 54.39
CA ALA A 223 -36.53 -17.09 53.62
C ALA A 223 -37.51 -18.12 53.07
N GLY A 224 -37.23 -18.67 51.89
CA GLY A 224 -38.02 -19.76 51.30
C GLY A 224 -37.64 -21.11 51.90
N GLY A 225 -38.61 -21.93 52.29
CA GLY A 225 -38.33 -23.25 52.85
C GLY A 225 -39.48 -23.88 53.65
N ILE A 226 -39.10 -24.84 54.50
CA ILE A 226 -40.04 -25.61 55.33
C ILE A 226 -40.33 -24.83 56.61
N VAL A 227 -41.57 -24.40 56.77
CA VAL A 227 -42.08 -23.76 57.97
C VAL A 227 -42.35 -24.85 59.00
N ARG A 228 -41.69 -24.78 60.17
CA ARG A 228 -42.02 -25.63 61.33
C ARG A 228 -42.89 -24.84 62.28
N ILE A 229 -43.97 -25.46 62.73
CA ILE A 229 -44.92 -24.85 63.66
C ILE A 229 -44.97 -25.71 64.92
N GLY A 230 -44.58 -25.12 66.04
CA GLY A 230 -44.68 -25.71 67.38
C GLY A 230 -45.95 -25.27 68.11
N GLU A 231 -45.94 -25.39 69.43
CA GLU A 231 -47.06 -24.98 70.28
C GLU A 231 -47.26 -23.45 70.32
N ASP A 232 -46.17 -22.72 70.56
CA ASP A 232 -46.12 -21.28 70.75
C ASP A 232 -44.99 -20.63 69.94
N TRP A 233 -44.44 -21.36 68.96
CA TRP A 233 -43.33 -20.91 68.12
C TRP A 233 -43.44 -21.37 66.67
N ALA A 234 -42.72 -20.68 65.78
CA ALA A 234 -42.50 -21.13 64.41
C ALA A 234 -41.16 -20.62 63.85
N ASP A 235 -40.57 -21.38 62.93
CA ASP A 235 -39.38 -20.96 62.17
C ASP A 235 -39.38 -21.54 60.75
N ILE A 236 -38.42 -21.12 59.92
CA ILE A 236 -38.24 -21.67 58.57
C ILE A 236 -36.88 -22.34 58.46
N LEU A 237 -36.89 -23.61 58.05
CA LEU A 237 -35.73 -24.33 57.57
C LEU A 237 -35.49 -24.00 56.09
N PRO A 238 -34.33 -23.42 55.72
CA PRO A 238 -34.04 -23.04 54.34
C PRO A 238 -34.15 -24.23 53.37
N LEU A 239 -35.01 -24.09 52.36
CA LEU A 239 -35.21 -25.07 51.27
C LEU A 239 -35.84 -24.35 50.06
N ALA A 240 -35.22 -23.25 49.62
CA ALA A 240 -35.75 -22.42 48.54
C ALA A 240 -35.57 -23.11 47.17
N LYS A 241 -36.55 -22.99 46.29
CA LYS A 241 -36.38 -23.39 44.87
C LYS A 241 -35.62 -22.31 44.11
N PRO A 242 -34.88 -22.67 43.03
CA PRO A 242 -34.35 -21.67 42.12
C PRO A 242 -35.48 -20.92 41.42
N LEU A 243 -35.39 -19.60 41.38
CA LEU A 243 -36.36 -18.72 40.72
C LEU A 243 -35.72 -18.08 39.49
N TRP A 244 -36.47 -17.99 38.39
CA TRP A 244 -35.97 -17.35 37.17
C TRP A 244 -37.07 -16.74 36.32
N SER A 245 -36.72 -15.70 35.57
CA SER A 245 -37.62 -15.02 34.64
C SER A 245 -36.85 -14.44 33.45
N VAL A 246 -37.56 -14.21 32.35
CA VAL A 246 -37.09 -13.39 31.22
C VAL A 246 -37.99 -12.16 31.14
N GLU A 247 -37.41 -10.97 31.21
CA GLU A 247 -38.14 -9.70 31.28
C GLU A 247 -37.69 -8.72 30.21
N LYS A 248 -38.63 -7.95 29.64
CA LYS A 248 -38.30 -6.84 28.73
C LYS A 248 -37.70 -5.66 29.50
N GLY A 249 -36.61 -5.13 28.97
CA GLY A 249 -35.96 -3.92 29.40
C GLY A 249 -36.80 -2.67 29.15
N SER A 250 -36.35 -1.55 29.72
CA SER A 250 -37.01 -0.24 29.56
C SER A 250 -37.02 0.28 28.12
N ASP A 251 -36.17 -0.27 27.24
CA ASP A 251 -36.12 0.04 25.82
C ASP A 251 -37.19 -0.69 25.00
N GLY A 252 -37.94 -1.61 25.62
CA GLY A 252 -39.01 -2.38 24.99
C GLY A 252 -38.52 -3.48 24.03
N VAL A 253 -37.21 -3.64 23.85
CA VAL A 253 -36.61 -4.53 22.85
C VAL A 253 -35.57 -5.48 23.46
N THR A 254 -34.77 -5.02 24.43
CA THR A 254 -33.78 -5.89 25.08
C THR A 254 -34.49 -6.81 26.08
N LEU A 255 -34.17 -8.10 26.06
CA LEU A 255 -34.64 -9.08 27.04
C LEU A 255 -33.52 -9.37 28.05
N PHE A 256 -33.89 -9.40 29.32
CA PHE A 256 -32.99 -9.69 30.43
C PHE A 256 -33.39 -11.00 31.10
N PHE A 257 -32.42 -11.87 31.31
CA PHE A 257 -32.54 -13.05 32.13
C PHE A 257 -32.23 -12.71 33.59
N LYS A 258 -33.13 -13.13 34.48
CA LYS A 258 -32.96 -13.05 35.93
C LYS A 258 -32.97 -14.44 36.52
N PHE A 259 -32.09 -14.69 37.48
CA PHE A 259 -31.94 -15.99 38.13
C PHE A 259 -31.51 -15.85 39.58
N GLU A 260 -32.26 -16.42 40.50
CA GLU A 260 -31.89 -16.55 41.91
C GLU A 260 -31.57 -18.02 42.20
N PRO A 261 -30.34 -18.34 42.66
CA PRO A 261 -29.98 -19.71 43.00
C PRO A 261 -30.74 -20.18 44.24
N GLY A 262 -31.37 -21.36 44.15
CA GLY A 262 -32.03 -22.03 45.28
C GLY A 262 -31.16 -23.09 45.94
N ASP A 263 -31.78 -24.02 46.68
CA ASP A 263 -31.09 -25.20 47.20
C ASP A 263 -30.57 -26.06 46.05
N PRO A 264 -29.29 -26.49 46.08
CA PRO A 264 -28.63 -27.18 44.98
C PRO A 264 -29.25 -28.56 44.65
N ARG A 265 -30.11 -29.09 45.51
CA ARG A 265 -30.84 -30.34 45.26
C ARG A 265 -31.97 -30.17 44.23
N PHE A 266 -32.42 -28.94 43.97
CA PHE A 266 -33.42 -28.66 42.94
C PHE A 266 -32.77 -28.44 41.57
N ALA A 267 -33.48 -28.85 40.51
CA ALA A 267 -33.04 -28.62 39.15
C ALA A 267 -33.07 -27.12 38.78
N VAL A 268 -32.03 -26.65 38.12
CA VAL A 268 -31.93 -25.29 37.55
C VAL A 268 -32.41 -25.29 36.09
N PRO A 269 -32.87 -24.15 35.55
CA PRO A 269 -33.25 -24.06 34.14
C PRO A 269 -32.05 -24.32 33.22
N SER A 270 -32.30 -24.90 32.05
CA SER A 270 -31.30 -24.96 30.99
C SER A 270 -31.31 -23.68 30.17
N GLY A 271 -30.17 -23.32 29.57
CA GLY A 271 -30.06 -22.20 28.65
C GLY A 271 -31.01 -22.32 27.45
N GLN A 272 -31.34 -23.55 27.04
CA GLN A 272 -32.37 -23.80 26.02
C GLN A 272 -33.77 -23.39 26.49
N ALA A 273 -34.13 -23.66 27.75
CA ALA A 273 -35.41 -23.24 28.31
C ALA A 273 -35.50 -21.70 28.41
N VAL A 274 -34.39 -21.04 28.74
CA VAL A 274 -34.31 -19.57 28.78
C VAL A 274 -34.44 -18.97 27.37
N ILE A 275 -33.81 -19.57 26.35
CA ILE A 275 -33.97 -19.15 24.95
C ILE A 275 -35.42 -19.33 24.49
N ALA A 276 -36.05 -20.47 24.79
CA ALA A 276 -37.45 -20.70 24.45
C ALA A 276 -38.37 -19.63 25.04
N ALA A 277 -38.17 -19.26 26.31
CA ALA A 277 -38.90 -18.17 26.96
C ALA A 277 -38.65 -16.80 26.32
N ALA A 278 -37.45 -16.56 25.77
CA ALA A 278 -37.17 -15.33 25.02
C ALA A 278 -37.87 -15.29 23.66
N LEU A 279 -37.92 -16.43 22.95
CA LEU A 279 -38.61 -16.56 21.67
C LEU A 279 -40.13 -16.36 21.80
N GLU A 280 -40.74 -16.88 22.87
CA GLU A 280 -42.16 -16.64 23.18
C GLU A 280 -42.48 -15.14 23.37
N GLN A 281 -41.49 -14.33 23.76
CA GLN A 281 -41.63 -12.88 23.90
C GLN A 281 -41.34 -12.09 22.62
N GLY A 282 -41.13 -12.79 21.49
CA GLY A 282 -40.93 -12.22 20.16
C GLY A 282 -39.47 -11.93 19.80
N ALA A 283 -38.51 -12.53 20.49
CA ALA A 283 -37.09 -12.39 20.15
C ALA A 283 -36.74 -13.15 18.87
N ASP A 284 -35.78 -12.62 18.12
CA ASP A 284 -35.17 -13.28 16.97
C ASP A 284 -34.05 -14.21 17.44
N GLU A 285 -34.20 -15.51 17.19
CA GLU A 285 -33.25 -16.56 17.60
C GLU A 285 -31.82 -16.27 17.13
N SER A 286 -31.66 -15.69 15.94
CA SER A 286 -30.34 -15.40 15.35
C SER A 286 -29.55 -14.32 16.09
N LYS A 287 -30.22 -13.55 16.96
CA LYS A 287 -29.65 -12.40 17.68
C LYS A 287 -29.44 -12.67 19.17
N LEU A 288 -29.96 -13.80 19.65
CA LEU A 288 -29.81 -14.21 21.04
C LEU A 288 -28.39 -14.74 21.32
N VAL A 289 -27.97 -14.60 22.57
CA VAL A 289 -26.80 -15.30 23.10
C VAL A 289 -27.05 -16.81 23.09
N THR A 290 -25.97 -17.60 23.01
CA THR A 290 -26.09 -19.05 22.88
C THR A 290 -26.56 -19.70 24.19
N SER A 291 -27.18 -20.88 24.10
CA SER A 291 -27.63 -21.60 25.30
C SER A 291 -26.48 -21.88 26.27
N GLY A 292 -25.28 -22.17 25.73
CA GLY A 292 -24.09 -22.43 26.53
C GLY A 292 -23.57 -21.20 27.29
N GLU A 293 -23.72 -19.99 26.74
CA GLU A 293 -23.40 -18.75 27.46
C GLU A 293 -24.34 -18.55 28.66
N ILE A 294 -25.63 -18.87 28.49
CA ILE A 294 -26.63 -18.81 29.57
C ILE A 294 -26.37 -19.91 30.62
N ASP A 295 -26.09 -21.15 30.19
CA ASP A 295 -25.73 -22.26 31.08
C ASP A 295 -24.50 -21.92 31.93
N GLY A 296 -23.50 -21.27 31.33
CA GLY A 296 -22.31 -20.80 32.04
C GLY A 296 -22.63 -19.76 33.12
N GLU A 297 -23.53 -18.82 32.82
CA GLU A 297 -23.96 -17.80 33.77
C GLU A 297 -24.76 -18.39 34.94
N ILE A 298 -25.64 -19.36 34.65
CA ILE A 298 -26.40 -20.13 35.66
C ILE A 298 -25.42 -20.91 36.55
N ALA A 299 -24.46 -21.62 35.96
CA ALA A 299 -23.46 -22.37 36.72
C ALA A 299 -22.61 -21.47 37.63
N ARG A 300 -22.22 -20.28 37.15
CA ARG A 300 -21.49 -19.28 37.95
C ARG A 300 -22.34 -18.79 39.12
N SER A 301 -23.62 -18.49 38.89
CA SER A 301 -24.56 -18.04 39.93
C SER A 301 -24.79 -19.13 40.99
N VAL A 302 -24.96 -20.39 40.57
CA VAL A 302 -25.09 -21.54 41.50
C VAL A 302 -23.81 -21.74 42.31
N ALA A 303 -22.63 -21.61 41.71
CA ALA A 303 -21.35 -21.80 42.39
C ALA A 303 -21.03 -20.67 43.40
N SER A 304 -21.42 -19.44 43.09
CA SER A 304 -21.20 -18.26 43.95
C SER A 304 -22.31 -18.03 44.98
N GLY A 305 -23.52 -18.53 44.72
CA GLY A 305 -24.72 -18.21 45.49
C GLY A 305 -25.28 -16.81 45.20
N GLU A 306 -24.72 -16.08 44.23
CA GLU A 306 -25.16 -14.71 43.88
C GLU A 306 -26.23 -14.72 42.80
N ALA A 307 -27.29 -13.93 42.99
CA ALA A 307 -28.37 -13.77 42.02
C ALA A 307 -27.92 -12.99 40.77
N VAL A 308 -28.45 -13.39 39.62
CA VAL A 308 -28.35 -12.68 38.35
C VAL A 308 -29.53 -11.72 38.23
N PHE A 309 -29.28 -10.42 38.37
CA PHE A 309 -30.35 -9.42 38.41
C PHE A 309 -30.79 -8.92 37.02
N ALA A 310 -29.91 -8.95 36.02
CA ALA A 310 -30.20 -8.47 34.66
C ALA A 310 -29.11 -8.90 33.66
N TYR A 311 -29.14 -10.16 33.20
CA TYR A 311 -28.23 -10.65 32.16
C TYR A 311 -28.86 -10.43 30.77
N PRO A 312 -28.28 -9.61 29.89
CA PRO A 312 -28.86 -9.36 28.57
C PRO A 312 -28.81 -10.60 27.69
N LEU A 313 -29.94 -10.96 27.09
CA LEU A 313 -30.04 -12.11 26.18
C LEU A 313 -29.62 -11.80 24.74
N PHE A 314 -29.26 -10.55 24.44
CA PHE A 314 -28.73 -10.12 23.16
C PHE A 314 -27.26 -9.69 23.29
N ARG A 315 -26.48 -9.84 22.22
CA ARG A 315 -25.13 -9.25 22.17
C ARG A 315 -25.21 -7.73 22.03
N THR A 316 -24.25 -7.02 22.61
CA THR A 316 -24.17 -5.56 22.52
C THR A 316 -24.07 -5.09 21.07
N GLN A 317 -24.96 -4.17 20.68
CA GLN A 317 -24.99 -3.52 19.36
C GLN A 317 -25.08 -2.02 19.58
N GLU A 318 -24.20 -1.23 18.96
CA GLU A 318 -24.26 0.24 19.03
C GLU A 318 -25.27 0.81 18.04
N ALA A 319 -25.84 1.98 18.38
CA ALA A 319 -26.70 2.72 17.46
C ALA A 319 -25.87 3.36 16.33
N GLU A 320 -26.33 3.23 15.09
CA GLU A 320 -25.64 3.75 13.90
C GLU A 320 -26.65 4.47 12.97
N ALA A 321 -26.27 5.62 12.44
CA ALA A 321 -26.98 6.29 11.36
C ALA A 321 -25.99 6.70 10.27
N LYS A 322 -26.20 6.23 9.05
CA LYS A 322 -25.30 6.49 7.93
C LYS A 322 -26.05 6.62 6.62
N VAL A 323 -25.67 7.57 5.79
CA VAL A 323 -26.10 7.65 4.39
C VAL A 323 -25.02 7.05 3.50
N ILE A 324 -25.42 6.15 2.62
CA ILE A 324 -24.56 5.50 1.63
C ILE A 324 -25.00 6.00 0.25
N VAL A 325 -24.11 6.71 -0.43
CA VAL A 325 -24.35 7.17 -1.81
C VAL A 325 -23.69 6.19 -2.77
N SER A 326 -24.40 5.80 -3.82
CA SER A 326 -23.87 4.93 -4.86
C SER A 326 -22.70 5.59 -5.60
N PRO A 327 -21.73 4.82 -6.14
CA PRO A 327 -20.57 5.38 -6.83
C PRO A 327 -20.91 6.29 -8.01
N ASP A 328 -22.02 5.99 -8.70
CA ASP A 328 -22.57 6.79 -9.80
C ASP A 328 -23.30 8.06 -9.34
N LYS A 329 -23.45 8.26 -8.03
CA LYS A 329 -24.18 9.38 -7.39
C LYS A 329 -25.65 9.47 -7.78
N LEU A 330 -26.22 8.40 -8.33
CA LEU A 330 -27.63 8.34 -8.76
C LEU A 330 -28.56 7.82 -7.67
N SER A 331 -28.05 7.26 -6.59
CA SER A 331 -28.89 6.82 -5.47
C SER A 331 -28.21 7.09 -4.13
N ALA A 332 -29.00 7.50 -3.14
CA ALA A 332 -28.57 7.60 -1.75
C ALA A 332 -29.49 6.73 -0.90
N ARG A 333 -28.92 5.90 -0.03
CA ARG A 333 -29.66 5.03 0.89
C ARG A 333 -29.33 5.37 2.34
N LEU A 334 -30.34 5.37 3.20
CA LEU A 334 -30.19 5.56 4.64
C LEU A 334 -30.11 4.19 5.33
N LEU A 335 -29.05 3.99 6.11
CA LEU A 335 -28.87 2.84 6.98
C LEU A 335 -29.00 3.28 8.43
N LEU A 336 -29.94 2.67 9.16
CA LEU A 336 -30.15 2.92 10.59
C LEU A 336 -30.01 1.62 11.38
N ARG A 337 -29.40 1.70 12.56
CA ARG A 337 -29.31 0.61 13.54
C ARG A 337 -29.63 1.11 14.93
N LYS A 338 -30.45 0.38 15.68
CA LYS A 338 -30.76 0.67 17.07
C LYS A 338 -29.67 0.13 17.99
N GLY A 339 -29.40 0.83 19.09
CA GLY A 339 -28.54 0.32 20.14
C GLY A 339 -29.28 -0.71 21.00
N VAL A 340 -28.64 -1.85 21.32
CA VAL A 340 -29.19 -2.89 22.22
C VAL A 340 -28.19 -3.30 23.31
N ALA A 341 -28.69 -3.93 24.38
CA ALA A 341 -27.89 -4.39 25.53
C ALA A 341 -27.04 -3.29 26.19
N GLY A 342 -27.68 -2.16 26.54
CA GLY A 342 -27.06 -1.06 27.29
C GLY A 342 -26.33 0.00 26.45
N ALA A 343 -26.29 -0.18 25.12
CA ALA A 343 -25.80 0.84 24.20
C ALA A 343 -26.72 2.08 24.16
N ARG A 344 -26.17 3.23 23.77
CA ARG A 344 -26.95 4.47 23.67
C ARG A 344 -28.05 4.33 22.61
N PRO A 345 -29.27 4.81 22.87
CA PRO A 345 -30.37 4.73 21.91
C PRO A 345 -30.08 5.58 20.67
N LEU A 346 -30.61 5.15 19.53
CA LEU A 346 -30.51 5.91 18.29
C LEU A 346 -31.31 7.21 18.42
N GLU A 347 -30.65 8.36 18.34
CA GLU A 347 -31.30 9.67 18.48
C GLU A 347 -31.65 10.28 17.11
N MET A 348 -32.84 10.91 17.02
CA MET A 348 -33.27 11.66 15.83
C MET A 348 -32.27 12.73 15.40
N LYS A 349 -31.54 13.32 16.35
CA LYS A 349 -30.50 14.31 16.08
C LYS A 349 -29.32 13.71 15.32
N ALA A 350 -28.89 12.51 15.68
CA ALA A 350 -27.80 11.80 15.01
C ALA A 350 -28.20 11.41 13.57
N ILE A 351 -29.44 10.96 13.37
CA ILE A 351 -29.97 10.63 12.04
C ILE A 351 -30.05 11.88 11.15
N SER A 352 -30.56 12.99 11.70
CA SER A 352 -30.66 14.26 10.98
C SER A 352 -29.26 14.80 10.61
N GLN A 353 -28.29 14.65 11.50
CA GLN A 353 -26.91 15.04 11.27
C GLN A 353 -26.26 14.17 10.18
N ALA A 354 -26.47 12.84 10.20
CA ALA A 354 -25.96 11.94 9.17
C ALA A 354 -26.51 12.26 7.76
N ILE A 355 -27.81 12.61 7.66
CA ILE A 355 -28.43 13.06 6.41
C ILE A 355 -27.83 14.41 5.98
N LYS A 356 -27.65 15.36 6.90
CA LYS A 356 -27.06 16.67 6.61
C LYS A 356 -25.60 16.58 6.16
N ASP A 357 -24.79 15.76 6.83
CA ASP A 357 -23.39 15.54 6.51
C ASP A 357 -23.20 14.81 5.18
N SER A 358 -24.20 14.02 4.76
CA SER A 358 -24.19 13.37 3.44
C SER A 358 -24.28 14.35 2.28
N GLY A 359 -24.82 15.55 2.49
CA GLY A 359 -24.97 16.56 1.45
C GLY A 359 -26.08 16.29 0.42
N VAL A 360 -26.84 15.21 0.57
CA VAL A 360 -28.01 14.88 -0.28
C VAL A 360 -29.09 15.94 -0.10
N ARG A 361 -29.66 16.45 -1.20
CA ARG A 361 -30.59 17.60 -1.17
C ARG A 361 -32.00 17.28 -1.66
N GLU A 362 -32.14 16.32 -2.56
CA GLU A 362 -33.42 16.00 -3.20
C GLU A 362 -34.07 14.77 -2.58
N TYR A 363 -34.64 14.93 -1.39
CA TYR A 363 -35.43 13.90 -0.72
C TYR A 363 -36.70 14.49 -0.10
N ASP A 364 -37.74 13.67 0.03
CA ASP A 364 -38.98 14.08 0.70
C ASP A 364 -38.80 14.06 2.22
N ALA A 365 -38.50 15.22 2.79
CA ALA A 365 -38.18 15.36 4.21
C ALA A 365 -39.33 14.94 5.14
N GLU A 366 -40.60 15.12 4.74
CA GLU A 366 -41.76 14.78 5.55
C GLU A 366 -41.98 13.26 5.55
N LYS A 367 -41.88 12.62 4.38
CA LYS A 367 -41.98 11.15 4.25
C LYS A 367 -40.83 10.44 4.97
N VAL A 368 -39.60 10.90 4.77
CA VAL A 368 -38.41 10.31 5.41
C VAL A 368 -38.49 10.40 6.92
N LYS A 369 -38.92 11.55 7.45
CA LYS A 369 -39.12 11.72 8.89
C LYS A 369 -40.19 10.80 9.45
N ALA A 370 -41.31 10.62 8.74
CA ALA A 370 -42.38 9.72 9.15
C ALA A 370 -41.92 8.24 9.17
N ASP A 371 -41.20 7.80 8.14
CA ASP A 371 -40.70 6.43 8.02
C ASP A 371 -39.62 6.11 9.07
N ILE A 372 -38.74 7.07 9.37
CA ILE A 372 -37.73 6.93 10.44
C ILE A 372 -38.41 6.84 11.81
N LEU A 373 -39.43 7.67 12.07
CA LEU A 373 -40.19 7.60 13.31
C LEU A 373 -40.92 6.26 13.46
N ALA A 374 -41.51 5.75 12.37
CA ALA A 374 -42.13 4.43 12.33
C ALA A 374 -41.09 3.32 12.60
N PHE A 375 -39.90 3.39 11.99
CA PHE A 375 -38.81 2.45 12.28
C PHE A 375 -38.36 2.53 13.74
N MET A 376 -38.17 3.73 14.29
CA MET A 376 -37.77 3.92 15.69
C MET A 376 -38.78 3.33 16.67
N GLN A 377 -40.07 3.42 16.36
CA GLN A 377 -41.17 2.85 17.15
C GLN A 377 -41.46 1.36 16.86
N GLY A 378 -40.95 0.83 15.73
CA GLY A 378 -41.16 -0.55 15.30
C GLY A 378 -40.24 -1.57 15.98
N PRO A 379 -40.49 -2.87 15.79
CA PRO A 379 -39.69 -3.94 16.40
C PRO A 379 -38.34 -4.17 15.71
N ASP A 380 -38.15 -3.64 14.50
CA ASP A 380 -36.94 -3.86 13.72
C ASP A 380 -35.71 -3.17 14.32
N LEU A 381 -34.59 -3.90 14.35
CA LEU A 381 -33.31 -3.43 14.87
C LEU A 381 -32.47 -2.68 13.84
N GLU A 382 -32.72 -2.93 12.55
CA GLU A 382 -31.97 -2.35 11.44
C GLU A 382 -32.93 -1.93 10.31
N LEU A 383 -32.73 -0.73 9.77
CA LEU A 383 -33.37 -0.28 8.53
C LEU A 383 -32.31 -0.31 7.44
N LYS A 384 -32.40 -1.30 6.54
CA LYS A 384 -31.49 -1.49 5.41
C LYS A 384 -32.19 -1.12 4.11
N ASP A 385 -31.41 -0.62 3.16
CA ASP A 385 -31.85 -0.30 1.80
C ASP A 385 -32.98 0.76 1.69
N TYR A 386 -33.16 1.60 2.70
CA TYR A 386 -34.12 2.71 2.61
C TYR A 386 -33.62 3.77 1.62
N THR A 387 -34.28 3.92 0.48
CA THR A 387 -33.95 4.94 -0.52
C THR A 387 -34.24 6.34 0.03
N LEU A 388 -33.17 7.10 0.27
CA LEU A 388 -33.24 8.48 0.70
C LEU A 388 -33.51 9.42 -0.50
N ALA A 389 -32.78 9.25 -1.61
CA ALA A 389 -32.91 10.06 -2.82
C ALA A 389 -32.50 9.28 -4.07
N GLU A 390 -33.10 9.61 -5.22
CA GLU A 390 -32.75 9.06 -6.54
C GLU A 390 -32.53 10.21 -7.53
N GLY A 391 -31.41 10.14 -8.25
CA GLY A 391 -31.06 11.05 -9.33
C GLY A 391 -31.67 10.63 -10.66
N ARG A 392 -31.64 11.54 -11.64
CA ARG A 392 -32.04 11.27 -13.03
C ARG A 392 -30.78 10.98 -13.86
N SER A 393 -30.70 9.80 -14.46
CA SER A 393 -29.60 9.43 -15.35
C SER A 393 -29.54 10.35 -16.57
N ALA A 394 -28.32 10.70 -16.99
CA ALA A 394 -28.08 11.38 -18.26
C ALA A 394 -28.37 10.42 -19.43
N SER A 395 -28.93 10.93 -20.54
CA SER A 395 -29.13 10.13 -21.75
C SER A 395 -27.88 10.16 -22.62
N ARG A 396 -27.80 9.20 -23.55
CA ARG A 396 -26.70 9.11 -24.52
C ARG A 396 -27.12 9.80 -25.81
N GLY A 397 -26.26 10.62 -26.38
CA GLY A 397 -26.50 11.27 -27.67
C GLY A 397 -26.43 10.29 -28.86
N GLU A 398 -26.72 10.78 -30.06
CA GLU A 398 -26.67 9.96 -31.30
C GLU A 398 -25.26 9.37 -31.51
N ASP A 399 -25.21 8.08 -31.85
CA ASP A 399 -23.97 7.36 -32.15
C ASP A 399 -23.22 8.03 -33.30
N ARG A 400 -21.90 8.03 -33.18
CA ARG A 400 -21.04 8.68 -34.17
C ARG A 400 -20.91 7.77 -35.38
N GLY A 401 -21.28 8.27 -36.55
CA GLY A 401 -21.06 7.61 -37.85
C GLY A 401 -19.71 7.94 -38.48
N ILE A 402 -19.40 7.25 -39.58
CA ILE A 402 -18.16 7.38 -40.35
C ILE A 402 -18.45 8.11 -41.66
N ASN A 403 -17.73 9.20 -41.90
CA ASN A 403 -17.81 9.98 -43.14
C ASN A 403 -16.60 9.65 -44.01
N TYR A 404 -16.83 9.16 -45.23
CA TYR A 404 -15.75 8.84 -46.18
C TYR A 404 -15.30 10.09 -46.94
N LEU A 405 -13.99 10.24 -47.12
CA LEU A 405 -13.35 11.39 -47.76
C LEU A 405 -12.66 11.02 -49.09
N VAL A 406 -12.85 9.78 -49.55
CA VAL A 406 -12.28 9.22 -50.78
C VAL A 406 -13.36 8.81 -51.76
N GLU A 407 -13.00 8.81 -53.05
CA GLU A 407 -13.85 8.30 -54.13
C GLU A 407 -13.64 6.79 -54.28
N PHE A 408 -14.73 6.03 -54.26
CA PHE A 408 -14.71 4.58 -54.42
C PHE A 408 -14.67 4.17 -55.88
N LEU A 409 -13.98 3.08 -56.18
CA LEU A 409 -13.99 2.47 -57.50
C LEU A 409 -15.39 1.95 -57.84
N PRO A 410 -15.80 1.97 -59.12
CA PRO A 410 -16.99 1.27 -59.59
C PRO A 410 -16.91 -0.23 -59.25
N ASP A 411 -18.07 -0.84 -58.98
CA ASP A 411 -18.14 -2.25 -58.54
C ASP A 411 -17.47 -3.24 -59.50
N GLU A 412 -17.54 -3.01 -60.82
CA GLU A 412 -16.87 -3.86 -61.82
C GLU A 412 -15.35 -3.80 -61.74
N GLU A 413 -14.77 -2.62 -61.53
CA GLU A 413 -13.32 -2.43 -61.39
C GLU A 413 -12.84 -2.97 -60.04
N ALA A 414 -13.57 -2.68 -58.96
CA ALA A 414 -13.30 -3.22 -57.63
C ALA A 414 -13.27 -4.76 -57.65
N LYS A 415 -14.20 -5.38 -58.38
CA LYS A 415 -14.26 -6.84 -58.53
C LYS A 415 -13.05 -7.42 -59.25
N ASP A 416 -12.58 -6.79 -60.34
CA ASP A 416 -11.36 -7.22 -61.05
C ASP A 416 -10.12 -7.17 -60.14
N TYR A 417 -10.01 -6.15 -59.28
CA TYR A 417 -8.94 -6.08 -58.29
C TYR A 417 -9.06 -7.16 -57.20
N LEU A 418 -10.26 -7.40 -56.68
CA LEU A 418 -10.51 -8.42 -55.65
C LEU A 418 -10.30 -9.85 -56.20
N ASP A 419 -10.71 -10.11 -57.43
CA ASP A 419 -10.52 -11.40 -58.11
C ASP A 419 -9.02 -11.71 -58.30
N ARG A 420 -8.20 -10.71 -58.65
CA ARG A 420 -6.75 -10.85 -58.76
C ARG A 420 -6.10 -11.08 -57.40
N LEU A 421 -6.50 -10.33 -56.37
CA LEU A 421 -6.01 -10.52 -54.99
C LEU A 421 -6.33 -11.93 -54.48
N GLY A 422 -7.53 -12.44 -54.76
CA GLY A 422 -7.96 -13.79 -54.38
C GLY A 422 -7.19 -14.93 -55.06
N GLN A 423 -6.52 -14.66 -56.18
CA GLN A 423 -5.67 -15.65 -56.87
C GLN A 423 -4.25 -15.74 -56.31
N ILE A 424 -3.84 -14.83 -55.43
CA ILE A 424 -2.49 -14.84 -54.83
C ILE A 424 -2.45 -15.85 -53.66
N PRO A 425 -1.60 -16.90 -53.70
CA PRO A 425 -1.60 -17.97 -52.69
C PRO A 425 -1.34 -17.50 -51.25
N GLN A 426 -0.56 -16.43 -51.08
CA GLN A 426 -0.27 -15.83 -49.77
C GLN A 426 -1.55 -15.26 -49.14
N TRP A 427 -2.42 -14.64 -49.93
CA TRP A 427 -3.71 -14.13 -49.46
C TRP A 427 -4.68 -15.26 -49.13
N GLN A 428 -4.67 -16.36 -49.88
CA GLN A 428 -5.49 -17.54 -49.56
C GLN A 428 -5.13 -18.17 -48.21
N SER A 429 -3.86 -18.14 -47.81
CA SER A 429 -3.39 -18.68 -46.52
C SER A 429 -3.67 -17.79 -45.30
N LEU A 430 -3.93 -16.50 -45.50
CA LEU A 430 -4.18 -15.51 -44.44
C LEU A 430 -5.67 -15.41 -44.03
N LEU A 431 -6.57 -16.04 -44.79
CA LEU A 431 -8.04 -16.00 -44.61
C LEU A 431 -8.55 -16.82 -43.41
N THR A 432 -7.69 -17.51 -42.66
CA THR A 432 -8.09 -18.43 -41.57
C THR A 432 -7.80 -17.94 -40.15
N GLU A 433 -7.25 -16.74 -39.96
CA GLU A 433 -6.96 -16.17 -38.62
C GLU A 433 -7.64 -14.81 -38.42
N ASP A 434 -8.30 -14.60 -37.27
CA ASP A 434 -9.00 -13.35 -36.85
C ASP A 434 -8.11 -12.08 -36.82
N LYS A 435 -6.81 -12.21 -37.10
CA LYS A 435 -5.83 -11.11 -37.12
C LYS A 435 -5.69 -10.44 -38.50
N TYR A 436 -6.30 -10.99 -39.55
CA TYR A 436 -6.19 -10.48 -40.92
C TYR A 436 -7.53 -9.98 -41.45
N PHE A 437 -7.49 -9.06 -42.40
CA PHE A 437 -8.69 -8.49 -43.01
C PHE A 437 -9.38 -9.53 -43.89
N PRO A 438 -10.69 -9.78 -43.71
CA PRO A 438 -11.43 -10.76 -44.49
C PRO A 438 -11.72 -10.23 -45.89
N LEU A 439 -10.92 -10.66 -46.87
CA LEU A 439 -11.03 -10.18 -48.26
C LEU A 439 -12.42 -10.47 -48.87
N SER A 440 -13.09 -11.54 -48.44
CA SER A 440 -14.45 -11.93 -48.85
C SER A 440 -15.54 -10.99 -48.34
N GLU A 441 -15.28 -10.21 -47.29
CA GLU A 441 -16.23 -9.27 -46.71
C GLU A 441 -16.04 -7.84 -47.23
N THR A 442 -15.02 -7.60 -48.06
CA THR A 442 -14.79 -6.30 -48.71
C THR A 442 -15.98 -5.89 -49.55
N ASN A 443 -16.53 -4.71 -49.28
CA ASN A 443 -17.65 -4.16 -50.06
C ASN A 443 -17.38 -2.77 -50.65
N ARG A 444 -16.30 -2.08 -50.24
CA ARG A 444 -15.80 -0.90 -50.96
C ARG A 444 -14.28 -0.94 -51.16
N VAL A 445 -13.85 -0.36 -52.28
CA VAL A 445 -12.44 -0.32 -52.68
C VAL A 445 -12.10 1.08 -53.20
N ALA A 446 -10.98 1.67 -52.79
CA ALA A 446 -10.53 2.97 -53.28
C ALA A 446 -9.00 3.04 -53.46
N PRO A 447 -8.49 3.65 -54.53
CA PRO A 447 -7.06 3.96 -54.65
C PRO A 447 -6.70 5.12 -53.72
N VAL A 448 -5.65 4.97 -52.92
CA VAL A 448 -5.24 5.95 -51.91
C VAL A 448 -3.76 6.27 -51.99
N ARG A 449 -3.40 7.50 -51.61
CA ARG A 449 -2.00 7.94 -51.43
C ARG A 449 -1.60 7.80 -49.97
N GLY A 450 -0.30 7.83 -49.65
CA GLY A 450 0.16 7.91 -48.25
C GLY A 450 -0.19 9.25 -47.61
N ASP A 451 -0.40 9.27 -46.30
CA ASP A 451 -0.80 10.43 -45.50
C ASP A 451 -2.14 11.07 -45.94
N LEU A 452 -3.02 10.30 -46.58
CA LEU A 452 -4.34 10.77 -47.03
C LEU A 452 -5.39 10.46 -45.96
N ARG A 453 -6.24 11.43 -45.64
CA ARG A 453 -7.42 11.24 -44.79
C ARG A 453 -8.50 10.54 -45.59
N VAL A 454 -8.82 9.30 -45.23
CA VAL A 454 -9.74 8.45 -46.00
C VAL A 454 -11.15 8.43 -45.42
N ALA A 455 -11.26 8.63 -44.12
CA ALA A 455 -12.54 8.79 -43.44
C ALA A 455 -12.36 9.62 -42.17
N ASN A 456 -13.45 10.19 -41.65
CA ASN A 456 -13.46 10.81 -40.34
C ASN A 456 -14.71 10.42 -39.55
N ILE A 457 -14.52 10.21 -38.24
CA ILE A 457 -15.61 9.98 -37.29
C ILE A 457 -16.36 11.30 -37.10
N SER A 458 -17.67 11.28 -37.30
CA SER A 458 -18.55 12.42 -37.04
C SER A 458 -18.38 12.99 -35.61
N PRO A 459 -18.67 14.28 -35.36
CA PRO A 459 -18.53 14.87 -34.03
C PRO A 459 -19.48 14.23 -33.02
N ALA A 460 -19.01 14.03 -31.79
CA ALA A 460 -19.83 13.51 -30.70
C ALA A 460 -20.95 14.51 -30.35
N ARG A 461 -22.20 14.03 -30.28
CA ARG A 461 -23.32 14.77 -29.70
C ARG A 461 -23.54 14.25 -28.29
N GLU A 462 -23.57 15.15 -27.31
CA GLU A 462 -23.92 14.82 -25.94
C GLU A 462 -25.44 14.59 -25.85
N GLY A 463 -25.85 13.60 -25.05
CA GLY A 463 -27.26 13.40 -24.75
C GLY A 463 -27.81 14.47 -23.78
N GLU A 464 -29.05 14.28 -23.33
CA GLU A 464 -29.65 15.16 -22.34
C GLU A 464 -28.97 14.97 -20.97
N SER A 465 -28.69 16.08 -20.29
CA SER A 465 -28.05 16.06 -18.98
C SER A 465 -29.00 15.50 -17.91
N GLY A 466 -28.47 14.62 -17.07
CA GLY A 466 -29.12 14.09 -15.87
C GLY A 466 -28.91 15.01 -14.66
N LYS A 467 -29.30 14.51 -13.48
CA LYS A 467 -29.14 15.21 -12.20
C LYS A 467 -28.81 14.21 -11.10
N ASP A 468 -27.73 14.43 -10.34
CA ASP A 468 -27.33 13.55 -9.23
C ASP A 468 -28.14 13.80 -7.95
N VAL A 469 -28.02 12.92 -6.94
CA VAL A 469 -28.74 13.03 -5.65
C VAL A 469 -28.35 14.26 -4.79
N PHE A 470 -27.29 14.96 -5.18
CA PHE A 470 -26.83 16.20 -4.54
C PHE A 470 -27.38 17.45 -5.25
N GLY A 471 -28.04 17.27 -6.38
CA GLY A 471 -28.63 18.32 -7.21
C GLY A 471 -27.67 18.92 -8.24
N ASN A 472 -26.50 18.31 -8.48
CA ASN A 472 -25.60 18.72 -9.56
C ASN A 472 -26.05 18.12 -10.89
N GLU A 473 -25.87 18.87 -11.98
CA GLU A 473 -26.11 18.35 -13.33
C GLU A 473 -25.09 17.27 -13.68
N LEU A 474 -25.58 16.13 -14.16
CA LEU A 474 -24.77 15.07 -14.74
C LEU A 474 -24.73 15.29 -16.25
N PRO A 475 -23.59 15.65 -16.85
CA PRO A 475 -23.54 15.95 -18.27
C PRO A 475 -23.97 14.75 -19.13
N GLY A 476 -24.67 15.04 -20.22
CA GLY A 476 -25.09 14.06 -21.23
C GLY A 476 -23.93 13.18 -21.69
N MET A 477 -24.15 11.87 -21.80
CA MET A 477 -23.11 10.98 -22.32
C MET A 477 -23.03 11.14 -23.85
N PRO A 478 -21.84 11.20 -24.46
CA PRO A 478 -21.73 11.20 -25.90
C PRO A 478 -22.18 9.85 -26.50
N GLY A 479 -22.73 9.88 -27.72
CA GLY A 479 -23.03 8.68 -28.52
C GLY A 479 -21.85 7.72 -28.64
N ASN A 480 -22.12 6.43 -28.88
CA ASN A 480 -21.07 5.44 -29.01
C ASN A 480 -20.19 5.74 -30.23
N ASP A 481 -18.89 5.50 -30.09
CA ASP A 481 -17.97 5.49 -31.22
C ASP A 481 -18.27 4.29 -32.14
N PRO A 482 -18.04 4.41 -33.46
CA PRO A 482 -18.19 3.30 -34.39
C PRO A 482 -17.19 2.18 -34.11
N ASP A 483 -17.54 0.93 -34.45
CA ASP A 483 -16.63 -0.23 -34.32
C ASP A 483 -15.58 -0.17 -35.42
N ILE A 484 -14.44 0.44 -35.10
CA ILE A 484 -13.33 0.64 -36.02
C ILE A 484 -12.28 -0.45 -35.80
N LYS A 485 -12.02 -1.26 -36.83
CA LYS A 485 -10.84 -2.13 -36.88
C LYS A 485 -9.92 -1.68 -38.01
N LEU A 486 -8.78 -1.14 -37.64
CA LEU A 486 -7.73 -0.76 -38.58
C LEU A 486 -6.72 -1.90 -38.70
N PHE A 487 -6.59 -2.43 -39.90
CA PHE A 487 -5.56 -3.39 -40.25
C PHE A 487 -4.36 -2.64 -40.86
N GLN A 488 -3.45 -3.38 -41.48
CA GLN A 488 -2.20 -2.84 -42.02
C GLN A 488 -2.43 -1.62 -42.94
N GLY A 489 -1.64 -0.56 -42.74
CA GLY A 489 -1.60 0.62 -43.61
C GLY A 489 -2.61 1.71 -43.31
N LEU A 490 -3.36 1.61 -42.21
CA LEU A 490 -4.20 2.67 -41.67
C LEU A 490 -3.86 2.96 -40.21
N HIS A 491 -3.88 4.24 -39.84
CA HIS A 491 -3.84 4.66 -38.44
C HIS A 491 -4.89 5.75 -38.19
N GLN A 492 -5.33 5.84 -36.94
CA GLN A 492 -6.27 6.87 -36.51
C GLN A 492 -5.53 8.02 -35.85
N ARG A 493 -5.82 9.26 -36.26
CA ARG A 493 -5.32 10.48 -35.62
C ARG A 493 -6.49 11.39 -35.26
N GLY A 494 -6.88 11.37 -33.99
CA GLY A 494 -8.08 12.06 -33.52
C GLY A 494 -9.34 11.41 -34.13
N THR A 495 -10.12 12.19 -34.88
CA THR A 495 -11.29 11.68 -35.62
C THR A 495 -10.96 11.18 -37.01
N ASP A 496 -9.76 11.44 -37.51
CA ASP A 496 -9.41 11.15 -38.90
C ASP A 496 -8.73 9.77 -39.00
N ILE A 497 -9.15 8.97 -39.98
CA ILE A 497 -8.49 7.73 -40.38
C ILE A 497 -7.58 8.08 -41.56
N ILE A 498 -6.30 7.78 -41.41
CA ILE A 498 -5.22 8.21 -42.30
C ILE A 498 -4.47 7.00 -42.82
N THR A 499 -4.11 7.03 -44.10
CA THR A 499 -3.28 6.00 -44.75
C THR A 499 -1.81 6.19 -44.40
N GLU A 500 -1.11 5.10 -44.11
CA GLU A 500 0.34 5.14 -43.82
C GLU A 500 1.19 5.15 -45.09
N TYR A 501 0.70 4.50 -46.16
CA TYR A 501 1.40 4.37 -47.43
C TYR A 501 0.39 4.35 -48.59
N PRO A 502 0.82 4.68 -49.83
CA PRO A 502 -0.04 4.59 -51.00
C PRO A 502 -0.40 3.14 -51.32
N GLY A 503 -1.59 2.91 -51.89
CA GLY A 503 -2.06 1.56 -52.23
C GLY A 503 -3.55 1.51 -52.55
N LEU A 504 -4.13 0.33 -52.34
CA LEU A 504 -5.55 0.07 -52.50
C LEU A 504 -6.20 -0.09 -51.11
N LEU A 505 -7.12 0.80 -50.77
CA LEU A 505 -7.91 0.75 -49.54
C LEU A 505 -9.08 -0.22 -49.74
N LEU A 506 -9.09 -1.29 -48.95
CA LEU A 506 -10.22 -2.21 -48.82
C LEU A 506 -11.04 -1.84 -47.59
N ILE A 507 -12.36 -1.80 -47.73
CA ILE A 507 -13.28 -1.49 -46.63
C ILE A 507 -14.36 -2.56 -46.54
N HIS A 508 -14.60 -3.03 -45.32
CA HIS A 508 -15.84 -3.71 -44.95
C HIS A 508 -16.69 -2.74 -44.11
N GLU A 509 -17.87 -2.42 -44.63
CA GLU A 509 -18.87 -1.55 -44.01
C GLU A 509 -20.13 -2.36 -43.67
N ASN A 510 -20.53 -2.39 -42.40
CA ASN A 510 -21.81 -3.00 -41.98
C ASN A 510 -22.38 -2.25 -40.76
N GLY A 511 -23.43 -1.45 -40.96
CA GLY A 511 -24.02 -0.64 -39.89
C GLY A 511 -23.05 0.44 -39.40
N ASN A 512 -22.66 0.40 -38.11
CA ASN A 512 -21.70 1.34 -37.53
C ASN A 512 -20.26 0.79 -37.46
N THR A 513 -19.96 -0.21 -38.29
CA THR A 513 -18.67 -0.91 -38.32
C THR A 513 -17.85 -0.48 -39.52
N PHE A 514 -16.58 -0.13 -39.29
CA PHE A 514 -15.58 0.13 -40.33
C PHE A 514 -14.37 -0.74 -40.09
N TRP A 515 -14.13 -1.65 -41.01
CA TRP A 515 -12.87 -2.37 -41.08
C TRP A 515 -12.15 -1.90 -42.32
N GLY A 516 -10.90 -1.50 -42.17
CA GLY A 516 -10.11 -0.96 -43.27
C GLY A 516 -8.71 -1.54 -43.32
N GLN A 517 -8.22 -1.83 -44.53
CA GLN A 517 -6.83 -2.19 -44.79
C GLN A 517 -6.32 -1.49 -46.04
N VAL A 518 -5.08 -1.02 -46.03
CA VAL A 518 -4.38 -0.60 -47.25
C VAL A 518 -3.43 -1.69 -47.69
N ILE A 519 -3.65 -2.19 -48.90
CA ILE A 519 -2.76 -3.15 -49.55
C ILE A 519 -1.85 -2.38 -50.50
N ASP A 520 -0.56 -2.66 -50.46
CA ASP A 520 0.38 -2.12 -51.43
C ASP A 520 -0.03 -2.53 -52.86
N TYR A 521 -0.10 -1.57 -53.77
CA TYR A 521 -0.53 -1.77 -55.15
C TYR A 521 0.39 -1.00 -56.08
N ARG A 522 1.10 -1.73 -56.95
CA ARG A 522 1.95 -1.13 -57.98
C ARG A 522 2.13 -2.07 -59.16
N ASP A 523 1.84 -1.60 -60.38
CA ASP A 523 2.16 -2.34 -61.61
C ASP A 523 3.68 -2.45 -61.85
N SER A 524 4.11 -3.50 -62.55
CA SER A 524 5.48 -3.60 -63.02
C SER A 524 5.81 -2.55 -64.09
N LYS A 525 7.06 -2.07 -64.10
CA LYS A 525 7.53 -1.05 -65.04
C LYS A 525 8.89 -1.43 -65.61
N VAL A 526 9.05 -1.25 -66.91
CA VAL A 526 10.34 -1.39 -67.62
C VAL A 526 10.70 -0.01 -68.18
N ILE A 527 11.86 0.51 -67.78
CA ILE A 527 12.37 1.78 -68.29
C ILE A 527 13.71 1.50 -68.96
N VAL A 528 13.84 1.87 -70.22
CA VAL A 528 15.09 1.78 -70.97
C VAL A 528 15.54 3.19 -71.31
N GLN A 529 16.79 3.51 -71.00
CA GLN A 529 17.42 4.78 -71.32
C GLN A 529 18.71 4.52 -72.07
N VAL A 530 18.83 5.10 -73.26
CA VAL A 530 20.06 5.10 -74.06
C VAL A 530 20.85 6.36 -73.70
N SER A 531 22.16 6.21 -73.49
CA SER A 531 23.05 7.33 -73.20
C SER A 531 23.12 8.32 -74.37
N GLU A 532 23.44 9.59 -74.10
CA GLU A 532 23.51 10.63 -75.15
C GLU A 532 24.51 10.27 -76.28
N ASP A 533 25.59 9.56 -75.94
CA ASP A 533 26.60 9.07 -76.89
C ASP A 533 26.21 7.76 -77.60
N SER A 534 25.02 7.22 -77.31
CA SER A 534 24.51 5.96 -77.84
C SER A 534 25.39 4.72 -77.56
N MET A 535 26.34 4.81 -76.63
CA MET A 535 27.27 3.72 -76.30
C MET A 535 26.76 2.76 -75.24
N GLU A 536 25.78 3.14 -74.43
CA GLU A 536 25.22 2.29 -73.40
C GLU A 536 23.69 2.39 -73.39
N ALA A 537 23.02 1.26 -73.25
CA ALA A 537 21.61 1.23 -72.87
C ALA A 537 21.50 0.70 -71.45
N SER A 538 20.92 1.52 -70.58
CA SER A 538 20.60 1.15 -69.21
C SER A 538 19.13 0.76 -69.10
N MET A 539 18.83 -0.23 -68.28
CA MET A 539 17.49 -0.69 -68.01
C MET A 539 17.23 -0.74 -66.51
N GLU A 540 16.10 -0.16 -66.13
CA GLU A 540 15.53 -0.21 -64.81
C GLU A 540 14.28 -1.10 -64.84
N LEU A 541 14.21 -2.06 -63.92
CA LEU A 541 13.07 -2.96 -63.78
C LEU A 541 12.42 -2.75 -62.43
N VAL A 542 11.12 -2.54 -62.43
CA VAL A 542 10.32 -2.45 -61.22
C VAL A 542 9.36 -3.63 -61.21
N LYS A 543 9.45 -4.47 -60.18
CA LYS A 543 8.50 -5.57 -59.98
C LYS A 543 7.17 -5.01 -59.51
N GLU A 544 6.09 -5.72 -59.87
CA GLU A 544 4.78 -5.50 -59.30
C GLU A 544 4.77 -5.65 -57.77
N SER A 545 3.87 -4.93 -57.11
CA SER A 545 3.53 -5.12 -55.70
C SER A 545 2.02 -5.34 -55.55
N GLY A 546 1.65 -6.24 -54.64
CA GLY A 546 0.27 -6.67 -54.39
C GLY A 546 -0.46 -7.14 -55.66
N ALA A 547 -1.57 -6.49 -55.99
CA ALA A 547 -2.43 -6.83 -57.14
C ALA A 547 -1.97 -6.26 -58.49
N GLY A 548 -0.74 -5.74 -58.57
CA GLY A 548 -0.19 -5.15 -59.80
C GLY A 548 0.06 -6.18 -60.91
N ARG A 549 0.11 -5.70 -62.16
CA ARG A 549 0.42 -6.53 -63.33
C ARG A 549 1.86 -7.04 -63.31
N SER A 550 2.04 -8.36 -63.39
CA SER A 550 3.37 -8.99 -63.27
C SER A 550 4.34 -8.65 -64.38
N LEU A 551 5.62 -8.51 -64.00
CA LEU A 551 6.73 -8.29 -64.92
C LEU A 551 6.97 -9.52 -65.79
N LYS A 552 6.56 -9.48 -67.07
CA LYS A 552 6.78 -10.58 -68.04
C LYS A 552 8.01 -10.33 -68.91
N PRO A 553 8.77 -11.38 -69.29
CA PRO A 553 9.93 -11.25 -70.20
C PRO A 553 9.61 -10.54 -71.52
N ASP A 554 8.39 -10.70 -72.03
CA ASP A 554 7.95 -10.06 -73.28
C ASP A 554 7.88 -8.53 -73.19
N MET A 555 7.67 -7.98 -71.98
CA MET A 555 7.69 -6.53 -71.76
C MET A 555 9.11 -5.96 -71.85
N ILE A 556 10.12 -6.75 -71.47
CA ILE A 556 11.53 -6.36 -71.50
C ILE A 556 12.02 -6.28 -72.94
N THR A 557 11.70 -7.29 -73.74
CA THR A 557 12.06 -7.32 -75.16
C THR A 557 11.33 -6.25 -75.97
N ALA A 558 10.06 -5.97 -75.66
CA ALA A 558 9.32 -4.87 -76.26
C ALA A 558 9.96 -3.50 -75.92
N ALA A 559 10.29 -3.25 -74.65
CA ALA A 559 10.87 -1.97 -74.23
C ALA A 559 12.27 -1.70 -74.82
N LEU A 560 13.12 -2.73 -74.95
CA LEU A 560 14.44 -2.59 -75.60
C LEU A 560 14.32 -2.30 -77.10
N LYS A 561 13.33 -2.89 -77.75
CA LYS A 561 13.04 -2.67 -79.17
C LYS A 561 12.48 -1.26 -79.41
N ASP A 562 11.54 -0.82 -78.57
CA ASP A 562 10.96 0.53 -78.64
C ASP A 562 12.02 1.61 -78.37
N ALA A 563 13.03 1.32 -77.55
CA ALA A 563 14.18 2.19 -77.30
C ALA A 563 15.28 2.13 -78.39
N GLY A 564 15.11 1.33 -79.45
CA GLY A 564 16.03 1.29 -80.59
C GLY A 564 17.34 0.53 -80.36
N VAL A 565 17.44 -0.30 -79.31
CA VAL A 565 18.66 -1.08 -79.01
C VAL A 565 18.75 -2.30 -79.94
N VAL A 566 19.70 -2.31 -80.88
CA VAL A 566 19.83 -3.34 -81.93
C VAL A 566 21.04 -4.26 -81.71
N ARG A 567 22.13 -3.76 -81.13
CA ARG A 567 23.39 -4.51 -80.92
C ARG A 567 23.92 -4.36 -79.49
N GLY A 568 24.78 -5.30 -79.09
CA GLY A 568 25.48 -5.21 -77.80
C GLY A 568 24.68 -5.63 -76.57
N VAL A 569 23.48 -6.24 -76.74
CA VAL A 569 22.63 -6.69 -75.63
C VAL A 569 23.29 -7.84 -74.87
N ASP A 570 23.57 -7.62 -73.59
CA ASP A 570 24.14 -8.62 -72.69
C ASP A 570 23.02 -9.44 -72.05
N LYS A 571 22.87 -10.68 -72.53
CA LYS A 571 21.86 -11.63 -72.04
C LYS A 571 22.06 -11.99 -70.56
N ALA A 572 23.30 -12.01 -70.06
CA ALA A 572 23.58 -12.30 -68.66
C ALA A 572 23.22 -11.11 -67.77
N ALA A 573 23.47 -9.88 -68.24
CA ALA A 573 23.04 -8.66 -67.54
C ALA A 573 21.51 -8.56 -67.47
N LEU A 574 20.79 -8.88 -68.56
CA LEU A 574 19.32 -8.93 -68.57
C LEU A 574 18.75 -9.94 -67.57
N GLU A 575 19.28 -11.16 -67.56
CA GLU A 575 18.88 -12.21 -66.62
C GLU A 575 19.18 -11.79 -65.17
N THR A 576 20.32 -11.12 -64.94
CA THR A 576 20.69 -10.62 -63.62
C THR A 576 19.76 -9.49 -63.17
N ALA A 577 19.43 -8.55 -64.05
CA ALA A 577 18.49 -7.47 -63.77
C ALA A 577 17.09 -8.04 -63.47
N TYR A 578 16.63 -9.01 -64.25
CA TYR A 578 15.34 -9.67 -64.03
C TYR A 578 15.30 -10.44 -62.71
N ARG A 579 16.33 -11.25 -62.40
CA ARG A 579 16.43 -11.95 -61.10
C ARG A 579 16.51 -10.97 -59.94
N THR A 580 17.24 -9.87 -60.10
CA THR A 580 17.38 -8.84 -59.07
C THR A 580 16.03 -8.15 -58.83
N ALA A 581 15.30 -7.79 -59.88
CA ALA A 581 13.94 -7.24 -59.77
C ALA A 581 12.98 -8.25 -59.11
N MET A 582 13.03 -9.53 -59.50
CA MET A 582 12.18 -10.57 -58.93
C MET A 582 12.47 -10.84 -57.45
N ALA A 583 13.74 -10.76 -57.03
CA ALA A 583 14.19 -11.01 -55.66
C ALA A 583 14.07 -9.80 -54.74
N LYS A 584 14.35 -8.58 -55.23
CA LYS A 584 14.39 -7.35 -54.42
C LYS A 584 13.23 -6.39 -54.68
N GLY A 585 12.32 -6.70 -55.61
CA GLY A 585 11.20 -5.86 -56.00
C GLY A 585 11.56 -4.72 -56.96
N HIS A 586 12.85 -4.47 -57.16
CA HIS A 586 13.38 -3.44 -58.05
C HIS A 586 14.82 -3.79 -58.45
N SER A 587 15.16 -3.56 -59.72
CA SER A 587 16.52 -3.52 -60.22
C SER A 587 16.84 -2.09 -60.61
N PRO A 588 17.82 -1.45 -59.95
CA PRO A 588 18.26 -0.11 -60.34
C PRO A 588 18.78 -0.12 -61.78
N ALA A 589 18.85 1.06 -62.40
CA ALA A 589 19.35 1.22 -63.76
C ALA A 589 20.69 0.50 -63.93
N GLN A 590 20.68 -0.59 -64.69
CA GLN A 590 21.85 -1.41 -64.96
C GLN A 590 22.11 -1.41 -66.46
N ILE A 591 23.37 -1.38 -66.86
CA ILE A 591 23.74 -1.42 -68.27
C ILE A 591 23.44 -2.82 -68.81
N VAL A 592 22.58 -2.88 -69.82
CA VAL A 592 22.09 -4.13 -70.43
C VAL A 592 22.40 -4.23 -71.91
N ALA A 593 22.85 -3.14 -72.53
CA ALA A 593 23.56 -3.19 -73.79
C ALA A 593 24.75 -2.25 -73.77
N ARG A 594 25.86 -2.67 -74.39
CA ARG A 594 27.07 -1.87 -74.57
C ARG A 594 27.49 -1.88 -76.03
N GLY A 595 27.80 -0.70 -76.55
CA GLY A 595 28.57 -0.54 -77.76
C GLY A 595 30.01 -1.01 -77.52
N GLU A 596 30.69 -1.38 -78.59
CA GLU A 596 32.13 -1.63 -78.59
C GLU A 596 32.83 -0.32 -78.93
N ALA A 597 33.61 0.24 -78.01
CA ALA A 597 34.33 1.48 -78.28
C ALA A 597 35.45 1.24 -79.32
N PRO A 598 35.69 2.21 -80.22
CA PRO A 598 36.85 2.14 -81.12
C PRO A 598 38.16 2.15 -80.32
N VAL A 599 39.16 1.40 -80.79
CA VAL A 599 40.52 1.39 -80.23
C VAL A 599 41.36 2.45 -80.93
N SER A 600 41.97 3.35 -80.16
CA SER A 600 42.74 4.50 -80.66
C SER A 600 44.13 4.14 -81.22
N GLU A 601 44.63 4.95 -82.16
CA GLU A 601 45.98 4.85 -82.75
C GLU A 601 47.02 5.57 -81.86
N GLY A 602 47.93 4.83 -81.18
CA GLY A 602 49.00 5.41 -80.33
C GLY A 602 48.55 6.01 -78.98
N GLY A 603 49.50 6.48 -78.14
CA GLY A 603 49.19 7.23 -76.90
C GLY A 603 50.09 6.94 -75.67
N SER A 604 49.81 7.58 -74.53
CA SER A 604 50.46 7.31 -73.22
C SER A 604 49.38 7.05 -72.15
N ALA A 605 49.46 5.94 -71.42
CA ALA A 605 48.53 5.55 -70.37
C ALA A 605 49.13 5.76 -68.98
N VAL A 606 48.41 6.51 -68.14
CA VAL A 606 48.74 6.69 -66.72
C VAL A 606 48.06 5.60 -65.91
N LYS A 607 48.85 4.79 -65.20
CA LYS A 607 48.41 3.82 -64.20
C LYS A 607 48.66 4.41 -62.81
N TRP A 608 47.61 4.84 -62.13
CA TRP A 608 47.69 5.26 -60.74
C TRP A 608 47.95 4.05 -59.84
N LEU A 609 48.98 4.13 -59.00
CA LEU A 609 49.32 3.12 -57.99
C LEU A 609 48.70 3.44 -56.63
N VAL A 610 48.24 4.68 -56.45
CA VAL A 610 47.44 5.14 -55.31
C VAL A 610 46.03 5.52 -55.76
N ALA A 611 45.05 5.24 -54.91
CA ALA A 611 43.67 5.63 -55.16
C ALA A 611 43.52 7.16 -55.03
N LEU A 612 43.50 7.87 -56.15
CA LEU A 612 43.06 9.27 -56.17
C LEU A 612 41.57 9.31 -55.83
N ASN A 613 41.19 10.09 -54.82
CA ASN A 613 39.82 10.13 -54.34
C ASN A 613 38.82 10.49 -55.44
N LYS A 614 37.84 9.60 -55.66
CA LYS A 614 36.47 10.01 -55.99
C LYS A 614 35.75 10.34 -54.68
N PRO A 615 34.89 11.37 -54.62
CA PRO A 615 34.14 11.71 -53.41
C PRO A 615 33.25 10.53 -53.02
N GLN A 616 33.58 9.87 -51.91
CA GLN A 616 32.81 8.74 -51.41
C GLN A 616 31.57 9.26 -50.65
N GLN A 617 30.38 8.80 -51.07
CA GLN A 617 29.16 9.02 -50.31
C GLN A 617 29.18 8.26 -48.98
N VAL A 618 28.43 8.80 -48.03
CA VAL A 618 28.36 8.40 -46.62
C VAL A 618 28.08 6.91 -46.48
N ASN A 619 28.94 6.19 -45.76
CA ASN A 619 28.67 4.81 -45.38
C ASN A 619 27.53 4.78 -44.35
N ILE A 620 26.42 4.16 -44.71
CA ILE A 620 25.32 3.84 -43.81
C ILE A 620 25.65 2.48 -43.18
N GLY A 621 25.78 2.43 -41.86
CA GLY A 621 26.00 1.17 -41.15
C GLY A 621 24.78 0.25 -41.21
N ALA A 622 24.95 -1.03 -40.87
CA ALA A 622 23.88 -2.03 -40.85
C ALA A 622 22.67 -1.70 -39.94
N SER A 623 22.76 -0.63 -39.13
CA SER A 623 21.70 -0.11 -38.26
C SER A 623 20.95 1.10 -38.85
N GLY A 624 21.24 1.53 -40.08
CA GLY A 624 20.59 2.68 -40.73
C GLY A 624 21.08 4.06 -40.25
N ARG A 625 22.03 4.14 -39.29
CA ARG A 625 22.66 5.40 -38.88
C ARG A 625 23.80 5.77 -39.85
N ALA A 626 23.69 6.96 -40.43
CA ALA A 626 24.73 7.56 -41.26
C ALA A 626 25.94 7.99 -40.40
N ASP A 627 27.13 7.48 -40.71
CA ASP A 627 28.37 7.86 -40.01
C ASP A 627 28.98 9.12 -40.63
N TYR A 628 28.51 10.28 -40.17
CA TYR A 628 29.03 11.58 -40.58
C TYR A 628 30.44 11.88 -40.04
N LYS A 629 30.99 11.03 -39.15
CA LYS A 629 32.31 11.26 -38.55
C LYS A 629 33.47 10.81 -39.42
N ASN A 630 33.23 9.89 -40.37
CA ASN A 630 34.23 9.33 -41.27
C ASN A 630 33.96 9.73 -42.74
N ARG A 631 33.76 11.04 -42.99
CA ARG A 631 33.65 11.58 -44.35
C ARG A 631 35.05 11.91 -44.90
N GLY A 632 35.40 11.33 -46.06
CA GLY A 632 36.53 11.73 -46.89
C GLY A 632 37.90 11.33 -46.36
N SER A 633 38.43 10.18 -46.81
CA SER A 633 39.80 9.80 -46.53
C SER A 633 40.75 10.69 -47.32
N LEU A 634 41.35 11.73 -46.74
CA LEU A 634 42.49 12.43 -47.34
C LEU A 634 43.49 11.38 -47.84
N VAL A 635 43.95 11.47 -49.10
CA VAL A 635 44.92 10.52 -49.65
C VAL A 635 46.29 10.87 -49.08
N SER A 636 46.54 10.40 -47.85
CA SER A 636 47.82 10.56 -47.18
C SER A 636 48.80 9.55 -47.75
N VAL A 637 49.96 10.02 -48.18
CA VAL A 637 51.07 9.20 -48.67
C VAL A 637 52.27 9.39 -47.77
N ASP A 638 53.03 8.32 -47.56
CA ASP A 638 54.32 8.39 -46.86
C ASP A 638 55.46 8.64 -47.85
N GLU A 639 56.57 9.18 -47.38
CA GLU A 639 57.80 9.31 -48.17
C GLU A 639 58.17 7.96 -48.81
N ASN A 640 58.57 7.99 -50.08
CA ASN A 640 58.89 6.84 -50.93
C ASN A 640 57.68 5.99 -51.39
N THR A 641 56.44 6.43 -51.18
CA THR A 641 55.25 5.74 -51.71
C THR A 641 55.15 5.93 -53.24
N PRO A 642 55.04 4.85 -54.05
CA PRO A 642 54.79 4.95 -55.49
C PRO A 642 53.39 5.50 -55.79
N LEU A 643 53.29 6.53 -56.65
CA LEU A 643 52.05 7.27 -56.90
C LEU A 643 51.40 6.89 -58.25
N ALA A 644 52.17 6.88 -59.33
CA ALA A 644 51.68 6.58 -60.68
C ALA A 644 52.79 6.05 -61.59
N GLU A 645 52.41 5.34 -62.65
CA GLU A 645 53.28 4.92 -63.77
C GLU A 645 52.73 5.43 -65.09
N ILE A 646 53.56 5.97 -65.97
CA ILE A 646 53.16 6.47 -67.29
C ILE A 646 53.80 5.59 -68.36
N ASN A 647 53.00 4.81 -69.08
CA ASN A 647 53.45 3.84 -70.11
C ASN A 647 53.01 4.27 -71.53
N ARG A 648 53.86 4.11 -72.56
CA ARG A 648 53.46 4.35 -73.97
C ARG A 648 52.66 3.17 -74.55
N GLN A 649 51.60 3.45 -75.33
CA GLN A 649 50.76 2.46 -76.04
C GLN A 649 51.05 2.44 -77.56
N GLY A 650 50.88 1.25 -78.17
CA GLY A 650 51.29 0.92 -79.55
C GLY A 650 50.36 1.42 -80.67
N GLU A 651 50.76 1.15 -81.93
CA GLU A 651 50.49 1.97 -83.11
C GLU A 651 49.21 1.65 -83.94
N ASP A 652 48.39 0.62 -83.64
CA ASP A 652 47.25 0.25 -84.52
C ASP A 652 45.86 0.31 -83.85
N GLY A 653 44.97 1.16 -84.38
CA GLY A 653 43.57 1.32 -83.95
C GLY A 653 42.55 0.36 -84.61
N ARG A 654 41.37 0.19 -84.01
CA ARG A 654 40.27 -0.68 -84.49
C ARG A 654 38.91 0.04 -84.41
N ALA A 655 38.04 -0.12 -85.40
CA ALA A 655 36.69 0.47 -85.38
C ALA A 655 35.76 -0.23 -84.36
N GLY A 656 34.92 0.56 -83.70
CA GLY A 656 33.90 0.12 -82.75
C GLY A 656 32.47 0.17 -83.33
N PHE A 657 31.45 -0.03 -82.50
CA PHE A 657 30.04 0.20 -82.83
C PHE A 657 29.22 0.62 -81.60
N ASP A 658 28.16 1.40 -81.80
CA ASP A 658 27.25 1.84 -80.73
C ASP A 658 26.08 0.86 -80.51
N VAL A 659 25.23 1.06 -79.49
CA VAL A 659 24.11 0.14 -79.17
C VAL A 659 22.94 0.21 -80.16
N LEU A 660 22.87 1.30 -80.94
CA LEU A 660 21.88 1.50 -82.00
C LEU A 660 22.31 0.81 -83.31
N GLY A 661 23.58 0.43 -83.42
CA GLY A 661 24.16 -0.34 -84.52
C GLY A 661 25.06 0.46 -85.47
N ASN A 662 25.38 1.72 -85.17
CA ASN A 662 26.27 2.55 -85.98
C ASN A 662 27.74 2.18 -85.74
N VAL A 663 28.58 2.23 -86.78
CA VAL A 663 30.02 1.91 -86.69
C VAL A 663 30.80 3.17 -86.31
N LEU A 664 31.66 3.08 -85.29
CA LEU A 664 32.50 4.17 -84.79
C LEU A 664 33.95 4.02 -85.31
N PRO A 665 34.51 5.01 -86.03
CA PRO A 665 35.88 4.94 -86.54
C PRO A 665 36.93 5.08 -85.42
N PRO A 666 38.16 4.54 -85.60
CA PRO A 666 39.26 4.68 -84.63
C PRO A 666 39.73 6.14 -84.47
N GLU A 667 39.88 6.58 -83.22
CA GLU A 667 40.36 7.94 -82.87
C GLU A 667 41.89 7.99 -82.68
N GLN A 668 42.53 9.14 -82.93
CA GLN A 668 43.97 9.33 -82.70
C GLN A 668 44.31 9.47 -81.21
N GLY A 669 45.36 8.78 -80.76
CA GLY A 669 45.81 8.77 -79.37
C GLY A 669 46.46 10.07 -78.90
N THR A 670 46.07 10.52 -77.70
CA THR A 670 46.62 11.74 -77.07
C THR A 670 47.71 11.37 -76.03
N SER A 671 48.84 12.09 -76.03
CA SER A 671 49.89 11.91 -75.02
C SER A 671 49.53 12.61 -73.70
N VAL A 672 49.50 11.87 -72.59
CA VAL A 672 49.29 12.44 -71.26
C VAL A 672 50.64 12.81 -70.64
N VAL A 673 50.91 14.10 -70.47
CA VAL A 673 51.97 14.62 -69.57
C VAL A 673 51.35 14.74 -68.17
N LEU A 674 52.09 14.53 -67.09
CA LEU A 674 51.69 14.85 -65.71
C LEU A 674 52.77 15.76 -65.13
N GLU A 675 52.42 16.98 -64.74
CA GLU A 675 53.35 17.89 -64.09
C GLU A 675 53.47 17.54 -62.60
N HIS A 676 54.61 17.79 -61.98
CA HIS A 676 54.76 17.65 -60.54
C HIS A 676 55.70 18.73 -59.97
N ASP A 677 55.66 18.97 -58.66
CA ASP A 677 56.63 19.81 -57.97
C ASP A 677 57.72 18.96 -57.27
N ASP A 678 58.62 19.62 -56.54
CA ASP A 678 59.74 19.00 -55.83
C ASP A 678 59.32 18.01 -54.71
N SER A 679 58.02 17.89 -54.43
CA SER A 679 57.49 16.91 -53.46
C SER A 679 57.25 15.52 -54.05
N VAL A 680 57.40 15.38 -55.36
CA VAL A 680 57.32 14.13 -56.11
C VAL A 680 58.59 13.97 -56.94
N ARG A 681 59.16 12.77 -56.96
CA ARG A 681 60.36 12.42 -57.71
C ARG A 681 60.02 11.44 -58.82
N GLU A 682 60.67 11.58 -59.97
CA GLU A 682 60.58 10.60 -61.05
C GLU A 682 61.63 9.49 -60.90
N GLU A 683 61.21 8.25 -61.15
CA GLU A 683 62.07 7.08 -61.22
C GLU A 683 61.83 6.32 -62.54
N PRO A 684 62.87 5.82 -63.24
CA PRO A 684 62.69 5.05 -64.46
C PRO A 684 61.90 3.74 -64.22
N ALA A 685 60.90 3.43 -65.05
CA ALA A 685 60.12 2.19 -64.95
C ALA A 685 59.75 1.62 -66.33
N GLY A 686 60.45 0.57 -66.76
CA GLY A 686 60.11 -0.19 -67.98
C GLY A 686 60.11 0.65 -69.26
N ARG A 687 58.96 0.75 -69.95
CA ARG A 687 58.77 1.56 -71.17
C ARG A 687 58.34 3.01 -70.89
N GLY A 688 58.52 3.49 -69.65
CA GLY A 688 57.94 4.73 -69.16
C GLY A 688 58.61 5.28 -67.89
N ILE A 689 57.88 6.14 -67.16
CA ILE A 689 58.33 6.78 -65.91
C ILE A 689 57.38 6.45 -64.75
N ARG A 690 57.93 6.33 -63.53
CA ARG A 690 57.18 6.15 -62.28
C ARG A 690 57.34 7.38 -61.39
N LEU A 691 56.24 7.92 -60.90
CA LEU A 691 56.20 9.02 -59.93
C LEU A 691 56.17 8.46 -58.51
N VAL A 692 57.07 8.92 -57.64
CA VAL A 692 57.22 8.48 -56.24
C VAL A 692 57.17 9.69 -55.30
N ALA A 693 56.52 9.54 -54.15
CA ALA A 693 56.47 10.59 -53.12
C ALA A 693 57.88 10.90 -52.58
N ALA A 694 58.34 12.15 -52.71
CA ALA A 694 59.61 12.59 -52.14
C ALA A 694 59.51 13.02 -50.66
N ARG A 695 58.29 13.13 -50.12
CA ARG A 695 58.00 13.43 -48.70
C ARG A 695 56.59 12.93 -48.31
N SER A 696 56.33 12.77 -47.01
CA SER A 696 54.99 12.41 -46.51
C SER A 696 54.02 13.60 -46.52
N GLY A 697 52.74 13.36 -46.81
CA GLY A 697 51.70 14.39 -46.75
C GLY A 697 50.43 14.04 -47.54
N GLU A 698 49.58 15.04 -47.81
CA GLU A 698 48.34 14.89 -48.57
C GLU A 698 48.64 15.01 -50.06
N LEU A 699 48.36 13.93 -50.80
CA LEU A 699 48.48 13.92 -52.25
C LEU A 699 47.34 14.74 -52.87
N THR A 700 47.71 15.79 -53.59
CA THR A 700 46.78 16.65 -54.32
C THR A 700 47.10 16.62 -55.81
N LEU A 701 46.08 16.38 -56.62
CA LEU A 701 46.13 16.54 -58.08
C LEU A 701 45.25 17.75 -58.43
N LYS A 702 45.87 18.87 -58.82
CA LYS A 702 45.14 20.07 -59.29
C LYS A 702 45.40 20.24 -60.78
N GLY A 703 44.36 20.04 -61.59
CA GLY A 703 44.50 19.96 -63.04
C GLY A 703 45.40 18.78 -63.40
N ASN A 704 46.59 19.08 -63.91
CA ASN A 704 47.59 18.09 -64.30
C ASN A 704 48.84 18.07 -63.39
N LYS A 705 48.82 18.84 -62.29
CA LYS A 705 49.97 18.97 -61.39
C LYS A 705 49.78 18.14 -60.12
N LEU A 706 50.73 17.24 -59.86
CA LEU A 706 50.81 16.44 -58.66
C LEU A 706 51.68 17.15 -57.61
N SER A 707 51.14 17.28 -56.39
CA SER A 707 51.86 17.87 -55.25
C SER A 707 51.48 17.17 -53.95
N ILE A 708 52.42 17.09 -53.02
CA ILE A 708 52.22 16.55 -51.67
C ILE A 708 52.30 17.71 -50.67
N ALA A 709 51.16 18.05 -50.08
CA ALA A 709 51.05 19.08 -49.05
C ALA A 709 51.40 18.49 -47.67
N THR A 710 52.32 19.11 -46.95
CA THR A 710 52.72 18.70 -45.59
C THR A 710 51.84 19.32 -44.49
N LEU A 711 50.94 20.23 -44.89
CA LEU A 711 50.05 20.98 -44.01
C LEU A 711 48.62 20.81 -44.50
N HIS A 712 47.74 20.34 -43.62
CA HIS A 712 46.30 20.30 -43.87
C HIS A 712 45.62 21.49 -43.17
N SER A 713 44.95 22.36 -43.94
CA SER A 713 44.31 23.57 -43.40
C SER A 713 42.80 23.55 -43.56
N VAL A 714 42.09 23.69 -42.44
CA VAL A 714 40.63 23.80 -42.39
C VAL A 714 40.24 25.26 -42.12
N LYS A 715 39.58 25.87 -43.10
CA LYS A 715 39.00 27.22 -43.01
C LYS A 715 37.62 27.13 -42.37
N GLY A 716 37.57 27.04 -41.04
CA GLY A 716 36.34 26.93 -40.26
C GLY A 716 36.44 25.92 -39.12
N ASP A 717 35.29 25.43 -38.68
CA ASP A 717 35.16 24.49 -37.56
C ASP A 717 35.30 23.03 -38.02
N VAL A 718 35.88 22.19 -37.16
CA VAL A 718 35.83 20.74 -37.32
C VAL A 718 34.54 20.21 -36.70
N GLY A 719 33.67 19.66 -37.53
CA GLY A 719 32.29 19.31 -37.18
C GLY A 719 31.63 18.36 -38.18
N PRO A 720 30.28 18.26 -38.20
CA PRO A 720 29.56 17.36 -39.10
C PRO A 720 29.84 17.57 -40.60
N ALA A 721 30.21 18.80 -40.97
CA ALA A 721 30.57 19.15 -42.35
C ALA A 721 31.95 18.60 -42.75
N THR A 722 32.92 18.57 -41.85
CA THR A 722 34.30 18.16 -42.11
C THR A 722 34.59 16.71 -41.75
N GLY A 723 33.92 16.16 -40.72
CA GLY A 723 34.26 14.87 -40.13
C GLY A 723 35.51 14.93 -39.23
N ASN A 724 35.98 13.76 -38.79
CA ASN A 724 37.24 13.60 -38.07
C ASN A 724 38.43 13.80 -39.01
N ILE A 725 39.49 14.41 -38.51
CA ILE A 725 40.71 14.65 -39.27
C ILE A 725 41.80 13.72 -38.77
N LYS A 726 42.40 12.94 -39.67
CA LYS A 726 43.60 12.16 -39.42
C LYS A 726 44.60 12.43 -40.52
N PHE A 727 45.72 13.05 -40.15
CA PHE A 727 46.73 13.52 -41.09
C PHE A 727 48.13 13.26 -40.56
N SER A 728 49.07 12.85 -41.41
CA SER A 728 50.45 12.53 -41.01
C SER A 728 51.32 13.77 -40.79
N GLY A 729 50.97 14.90 -41.41
CA GLY A 729 51.67 16.18 -41.25
C GLY A 729 51.06 17.10 -40.18
N GLU A 730 51.30 18.40 -40.35
CA GLU A 730 50.74 19.46 -39.50
C GLU A 730 49.27 19.74 -39.85
N VAL A 731 48.42 19.97 -38.85
CA VAL A 731 47.01 20.33 -39.04
C VAL A 731 46.76 21.73 -38.50
N ARG A 732 46.23 22.63 -39.34
CA ARG A 732 45.80 23.99 -38.94
C ARG A 732 44.32 24.18 -39.11
N ILE A 733 43.63 24.45 -38.01
CA ILE A 733 42.19 24.71 -37.98
C ILE A 733 42.01 26.16 -37.55
N SER A 734 41.34 26.97 -38.37
CA SER A 734 41.12 28.38 -38.03
C SER A 734 40.02 28.57 -36.99
N GLY A 735 39.02 27.68 -36.95
CA GLY A 735 37.89 27.73 -36.01
C GLY A 735 38.04 26.80 -34.81
N LYS A 736 36.91 26.30 -34.30
CA LYS A 736 36.84 25.37 -33.16
C LYS A 736 36.72 23.91 -33.57
N VAL A 737 37.03 23.00 -32.65
CA VAL A 737 36.71 21.57 -32.79
C VAL A 737 35.46 21.27 -31.96
N LEU A 738 34.37 20.92 -32.64
CA LEU A 738 33.07 20.69 -32.02
C LEU A 738 33.03 19.40 -31.16
N PRO A 739 32.08 19.30 -30.21
CA PRO A 739 31.87 18.11 -29.38
C PRO A 739 31.81 16.79 -30.14
N GLY A 740 32.63 15.82 -29.69
CA GLY A 740 32.61 14.45 -30.19
C GLY A 740 33.34 14.20 -31.51
N PHE A 741 34.10 15.19 -32.01
CA PHE A 741 35.00 15.06 -33.15
C PHE A 741 36.46 14.84 -32.71
N ALA A 742 37.27 14.30 -33.62
CA ALA A 742 38.67 13.98 -33.39
C ALA A 742 39.58 14.63 -34.45
N VAL A 743 40.71 15.16 -34.01
CA VAL A 743 41.78 15.71 -34.84
C VAL A 743 43.08 15.03 -34.44
N MET A 744 43.72 14.35 -35.39
CA MET A 744 44.98 13.63 -35.21
C MET A 744 45.99 14.11 -36.25
N GLY A 745 47.01 14.86 -35.82
CA GLY A 745 48.16 15.25 -36.62
C GLY A 745 49.38 14.38 -36.28
N GLY A 746 50.14 13.97 -37.28
CA GLY A 746 51.42 13.28 -37.07
C GLY A 746 52.54 14.24 -36.65
N GLN A 747 52.40 15.53 -36.96
CA GLN A 747 53.25 16.61 -36.45
C GLN A 747 52.44 17.51 -35.50
N ASP A 748 52.47 18.83 -35.70
CA ASP A 748 51.80 19.81 -34.86
C ASP A 748 50.30 19.91 -35.20
N VAL A 749 49.49 20.24 -34.18
CA VAL A 749 48.07 20.59 -34.36
C VAL A 749 47.82 21.97 -33.80
N LEU A 750 47.38 22.90 -34.65
CA LEU A 750 47.07 24.28 -34.29
C LEU A 750 45.57 24.53 -34.48
N ILE A 751 44.91 24.98 -33.41
CA ILE A 751 43.48 25.29 -33.37
C ILE A 751 43.32 26.77 -33.01
N GLY A 752 42.64 27.53 -33.86
CA GLY A 752 42.47 28.98 -33.73
C GLY A 752 41.48 29.42 -32.66
N GLU A 753 40.53 28.57 -32.29
CA GLU A 753 39.55 28.85 -31.23
C GLU A 753 39.61 27.80 -30.11
N THR A 754 38.47 27.18 -29.76
CA THR A 754 38.31 26.21 -28.67
C THR A 754 38.33 24.77 -29.16
N ALA A 755 38.68 23.85 -28.27
CA ALA A 755 38.41 22.43 -28.45
C ALA A 755 37.36 21.97 -27.42
N GLU A 756 36.17 21.59 -27.88
CA GLU A 756 35.03 21.29 -27.02
C GLU A 756 34.76 19.79 -27.03
N SER A 757 34.87 19.11 -25.87
CA SER A 757 34.61 17.67 -25.72
C SER A 757 35.20 16.80 -26.84
N ALA A 758 36.37 17.20 -27.33
CA ALA A 758 36.99 16.67 -28.53
C ALA A 758 38.26 15.88 -28.19
N LEU A 759 38.68 15.05 -29.15
CA LEU A 759 39.94 14.31 -29.08
C LEU A 759 40.98 14.97 -29.97
N VAL A 760 41.97 15.64 -29.39
CA VAL A 760 43.07 16.27 -30.13
C VAL A 760 44.36 15.51 -29.86
N SER A 761 45.02 15.04 -30.90
CA SER A 761 46.28 14.28 -30.80
C SER A 761 47.31 14.82 -31.77
N ALA A 762 48.52 15.10 -31.30
CA ALA A 762 49.65 15.52 -32.12
C ALA A 762 50.88 14.65 -31.86
N GLY A 763 51.59 14.25 -32.91
CA GLY A 763 52.92 13.66 -32.80
C GLY A 763 54.02 14.70 -32.51
N GLY A 764 53.71 15.99 -32.66
CA GLY A 764 54.49 17.15 -32.21
C GLY A 764 53.80 17.87 -31.04
N ARG A 765 53.63 19.19 -31.15
CA ARG A 765 52.93 20.03 -30.15
C ARG A 765 51.47 20.28 -30.52
N VAL A 766 50.65 20.56 -29.51
CA VAL A 766 49.26 21.04 -29.70
C VAL A 766 49.18 22.48 -29.23
N VAL A 767 48.73 23.38 -30.11
CA VAL A 767 48.51 24.80 -29.78
C VAL A 767 47.04 25.13 -29.99
N ILE A 768 46.35 25.51 -28.91
CA ILE A 768 44.94 25.92 -28.92
C ILE A 768 44.92 27.38 -28.51
N ALA A 769 44.65 28.28 -29.44
CA ALA A 769 44.80 29.72 -29.19
C ALA A 769 43.85 30.22 -28.08
N GLN A 770 42.65 29.63 -27.97
CA GLN A 770 41.75 29.84 -26.83
C GLN A 770 41.85 28.68 -25.83
N GLY A 771 40.79 27.94 -25.54
CA GLY A 771 40.78 26.97 -24.45
C GLY A 771 40.18 25.62 -24.80
N VAL A 772 40.29 24.71 -23.85
CA VAL A 772 39.69 23.37 -23.92
C VAL A 772 38.51 23.32 -22.97
N ILE A 773 37.33 23.00 -23.48
CA ILE A 773 36.11 22.81 -22.70
C ILE A 773 35.76 21.32 -22.79
N GLY A 774 36.28 20.54 -21.84
CA GLY A 774 36.25 19.07 -21.93
C GLY A 774 34.92 18.42 -21.54
N ALA A 775 34.13 19.04 -20.65
CA ALA A 775 32.91 18.46 -20.08
C ALA A 775 33.07 17.00 -19.59
N GLY A 776 34.26 16.66 -19.07
CA GLY A 776 34.64 15.32 -18.62
C GLY A 776 35.01 14.32 -19.73
N LYS A 777 34.93 14.70 -21.01
CA LYS A 777 35.16 13.83 -22.17
C LYS A 777 36.27 14.29 -23.11
N GLY A 778 36.69 15.56 -23.03
CA GLY A 778 37.75 16.12 -23.86
C GLY A 778 39.12 15.57 -23.48
N VAL A 779 39.90 15.17 -24.49
CA VAL A 779 41.26 14.64 -24.32
C VAL A 779 42.20 15.31 -25.32
N VAL A 780 43.24 15.95 -24.80
CA VAL A 780 44.31 16.56 -25.61
C VAL A 780 45.61 15.84 -25.31
N ARG A 781 46.27 15.33 -26.35
CA ARG A 781 47.50 14.55 -26.26
C ARG A 781 48.56 15.07 -27.22
N ALA A 782 49.77 15.27 -26.73
CA ALA A 782 50.90 15.73 -27.51
C ALA A 782 52.16 14.92 -27.15
N ARG A 783 52.98 14.58 -28.14
CA ARG A 783 54.30 14.01 -27.87
C ARG A 783 55.30 15.07 -27.39
N SER A 784 55.10 16.34 -27.72
CA SER A 784 55.88 17.47 -27.18
C SER A 784 55.01 18.25 -26.19
N THR A 785 54.74 19.53 -26.48
CA THR A 785 54.09 20.48 -25.58
C THR A 785 52.60 20.66 -25.91
N ILE A 786 51.82 21.06 -24.90
CA ILE A 786 50.43 21.53 -25.07
C ILE A 786 50.37 22.99 -24.64
N GLU A 787 49.88 23.86 -25.52
CA GLU A 787 49.67 25.28 -25.27
C GLU A 787 48.19 25.64 -25.36
N ALA A 788 47.64 26.29 -24.33
CA ALA A 788 46.26 26.77 -24.31
C ALA A 788 46.09 28.04 -23.48
N ALA A 789 45.05 28.83 -23.73
CA ALA A 789 44.67 29.95 -22.88
C ALA A 789 43.98 29.49 -21.58
N PHE A 790 43.10 28.49 -21.62
CA PHE A 790 42.47 27.90 -20.42
C PHE A 790 42.06 26.45 -20.68
N VAL A 791 41.88 25.67 -19.61
CA VAL A 791 41.44 24.27 -19.71
C VAL A 791 40.43 24.00 -18.60
N GLU A 792 39.28 23.44 -18.97
CA GLU A 792 38.21 23.10 -18.03
C GLU A 792 37.72 21.66 -18.26
N GLN A 793 37.64 20.88 -17.19
CA GLN A 793 37.08 19.51 -17.19
C GLN A 793 37.61 18.62 -18.33
N ALA A 794 38.91 18.68 -18.60
CA ALA A 794 39.55 17.93 -19.69
C ALA A 794 40.75 17.11 -19.19
N THR A 795 41.15 16.13 -20.00
CA THR A 795 42.39 15.35 -19.80
C THR A 795 43.49 15.88 -20.72
N LEU A 796 44.64 16.25 -20.16
CA LEU A 796 45.81 16.70 -20.89
C LEU A 796 46.95 15.71 -20.70
N LEU A 797 47.53 15.20 -21.79
CA LEU A 797 48.63 14.24 -21.78
C LEU A 797 49.78 14.77 -22.63
N ALA A 798 50.90 15.14 -22.02
CA ALA A 798 52.08 15.63 -22.73
C ALA A 798 53.34 14.90 -22.27
N VAL A 799 54.31 14.64 -23.15
CA VAL A 799 55.62 14.14 -22.70
C VAL A 799 56.47 15.29 -22.16
N GLU A 800 56.35 16.47 -22.76
CA GLU A 800 57.04 17.70 -22.34
C GLU A 800 56.09 18.65 -21.62
N ASP A 801 56.43 19.94 -21.54
CA ASP A 801 55.70 20.94 -20.77
C ASP A 801 54.26 21.16 -21.25
N ILE A 802 53.37 21.45 -20.30
CA ILE A 802 52.03 21.95 -20.57
C ILE A 802 52.00 23.42 -20.15
N ARG A 803 51.71 24.31 -21.09
CA ARG A 803 51.70 25.77 -20.88
C ARG A 803 50.29 26.30 -21.03
N VAL A 804 49.72 26.79 -19.94
CA VAL A 804 48.38 27.36 -19.94
C VAL A 804 48.44 28.82 -19.53
N LYS A 805 47.77 29.73 -20.24
CA LYS A 805 47.85 31.17 -19.93
C LYS A 805 47.10 31.51 -18.65
N ASN A 806 45.83 31.12 -18.57
CA ASN A 806 44.96 31.42 -17.45
C ASN A 806 44.97 30.23 -16.48
N GLY A 807 43.86 29.51 -16.36
CA GLY A 807 43.73 28.43 -15.38
C GLY A 807 43.39 27.08 -15.97
N CYS A 808 43.67 26.06 -15.16
CA CYS A 808 43.18 24.70 -15.33
C CYS A 808 42.17 24.42 -14.22
N VAL A 809 40.93 24.07 -14.58
CA VAL A 809 39.82 23.85 -13.65
C VAL A 809 39.30 22.41 -13.79
N LEU A 810 39.32 21.64 -12.71
CA LEU A 810 38.81 20.25 -12.64
C LEU A 810 39.39 19.35 -13.74
N CYS A 811 40.69 19.49 -14.00
CA CYS A 811 41.36 18.78 -15.09
C CYS A 811 42.12 17.54 -14.59
N ASN A 812 42.34 16.58 -15.48
CA ASN A 812 43.28 15.48 -15.28
C ASN A 812 44.52 15.73 -16.13
N ILE A 813 45.58 16.24 -15.51
CA ILE A 813 46.80 16.67 -16.20
C ILE A 813 47.89 15.64 -15.94
N LYS A 814 48.53 15.20 -17.01
CA LYS A 814 49.67 14.29 -16.95
C LYS A 814 50.79 14.77 -17.87
N THR A 815 51.94 15.06 -17.28
CA THR A 815 53.11 15.51 -18.00
C THR A 815 54.42 14.98 -17.40
N ASN A 816 55.36 14.60 -18.27
CA ASN A 816 56.75 14.36 -17.88
C ASN A 816 57.61 15.64 -17.94
N GLY A 817 57.06 16.76 -18.37
CA GLY A 817 57.62 18.10 -18.22
C GLY A 817 57.10 18.79 -16.96
N LYS A 818 56.96 20.12 -17.07
CA LYS A 818 56.38 21.00 -16.06
C LYS A 818 55.01 21.50 -16.51
N LEU A 819 54.05 21.62 -15.59
CA LEU A 819 52.84 22.42 -15.82
C LEU A 819 53.15 23.89 -15.51
N VAL A 820 53.01 24.77 -16.49
CA VAL A 820 53.33 26.20 -16.35
C VAL A 820 52.07 27.02 -16.64
N LEU A 821 51.53 27.66 -15.61
CA LEU A 821 50.49 28.67 -15.74
C LEU A 821 51.15 30.04 -15.91
N THR A 822 51.18 30.57 -17.13
CA THR A 822 52.02 31.73 -17.49
C THR A 822 51.40 33.08 -17.12
N GLY A 823 50.08 33.18 -17.03
CA GLY A 823 49.38 34.43 -16.71
C GLY A 823 49.52 34.83 -15.25
N GLU A 824 49.39 36.14 -15.00
CA GLU A 824 49.44 36.73 -13.66
C GLU A 824 48.34 36.19 -12.73
N LYS A 825 47.18 35.83 -13.30
CA LYS A 825 46.03 35.23 -12.59
C LYS A 825 45.93 33.71 -12.84
N GLY A 826 47.04 33.07 -13.21
CA GLY A 826 47.01 31.66 -13.60
C GLY A 826 46.74 30.72 -12.42
N ARG A 827 45.60 30.01 -12.46
CA ARG A 827 45.12 29.20 -11.33
C ARG A 827 44.94 27.71 -11.66
N LEU A 828 45.42 26.84 -10.78
CA LEU A 828 45.13 25.40 -10.82
C LEU A 828 44.07 25.08 -9.76
N VAL A 829 42.88 24.67 -10.17
CA VAL A 829 41.73 24.48 -9.27
C VAL A 829 41.08 23.13 -9.53
N GLY A 830 41.24 22.19 -8.59
CA GLY A 830 40.55 20.91 -8.61
C GLY A 830 41.08 19.93 -9.66
N GLY A 831 40.86 18.64 -9.41
CA GLY A 831 41.33 17.55 -10.24
C GLY A 831 42.72 17.05 -9.83
N VAL A 832 43.39 16.36 -10.76
CA VAL A 832 44.65 15.65 -10.50
C VAL A 832 45.70 16.15 -11.50
N CYS A 833 46.86 16.57 -11.00
CA CYS A 833 47.99 17.01 -11.81
C CYS A 833 49.22 16.18 -11.49
N LYS A 834 49.61 15.30 -12.41
CA LYS A 834 50.84 14.50 -12.33
C LYS A 834 51.89 15.14 -13.24
N ALA A 835 52.85 15.86 -12.66
CA ALA A 835 53.87 16.59 -13.39
C ALA A 835 55.27 16.24 -12.88
N ARG A 836 56.08 15.53 -13.70
CA ARG A 836 57.40 15.04 -13.26
C ARG A 836 58.29 16.15 -12.72
N ARG A 837 58.38 17.29 -13.39
CA ARG A 837 59.18 18.46 -12.97
C ARG A 837 58.42 19.44 -12.07
N GLY A 838 57.18 19.11 -11.68
CA GLY A 838 56.33 19.92 -10.82
C GLY A 838 55.48 20.97 -11.57
N VAL A 839 55.08 22.01 -10.85
CA VAL A 839 54.06 22.99 -11.28
C VAL A 839 54.54 24.41 -11.03
N ASP A 840 54.24 25.33 -11.93
CA ASP A 840 54.44 26.78 -11.76
C ASP A 840 53.11 27.49 -11.93
N ALA A 841 52.56 28.07 -10.87
CA ALA A 841 51.25 28.71 -10.89
C ALA A 841 51.20 29.98 -10.06
N ALA A 842 50.33 30.91 -10.43
CA ALA A 842 50.05 32.09 -9.61
C ALA A 842 49.23 31.70 -8.37
N SER A 843 48.21 30.85 -8.54
CA SER A 843 47.46 30.32 -7.40
C SER A 843 47.09 28.86 -7.57
N ILE A 844 47.08 28.10 -6.47
CA ILE A 844 46.69 26.68 -6.47
C ILE A 844 45.59 26.47 -5.42
N GLY A 845 44.49 25.85 -5.83
CA GLY A 845 43.30 25.68 -5.00
C GLY A 845 42.40 26.91 -4.95
N THR A 846 41.37 26.84 -4.10
CA THR A 846 40.37 27.91 -3.88
C THR A 846 39.99 27.99 -2.41
N GLU A 847 39.41 29.11 -1.97
CA GLU A 847 38.90 29.28 -0.60
C GLU A 847 37.75 28.31 -0.27
N GLN A 848 37.03 27.82 -1.28
CA GLN A 848 35.98 26.81 -1.13
C GLN A 848 36.53 25.39 -0.85
N GLY A 849 37.86 25.21 -0.84
CA GLY A 849 38.49 23.93 -0.51
C GLY A 849 38.34 22.85 -1.58
N THR A 850 38.23 23.23 -2.86
CA THR A 850 38.15 22.25 -3.96
C THR A 850 39.41 21.37 -3.97
N ARG A 851 39.24 20.08 -3.71
CA ARG A 851 40.33 19.10 -3.63
C ARG A 851 41.17 19.10 -4.89
N THR A 852 42.43 19.49 -4.75
CA THR A 852 43.41 19.60 -5.85
C THR A 852 44.61 18.73 -5.51
N GLU A 853 44.84 17.69 -6.31
CA GLU A 853 45.95 16.75 -6.10
C GLU A 853 47.09 17.04 -7.07
N ILE A 854 48.31 17.16 -6.54
CA ILE A 854 49.52 17.40 -7.35
C ILE A 854 50.56 16.34 -7.03
N SER A 855 50.85 15.46 -7.98
CA SER A 855 51.97 14.54 -7.90
C SER A 855 53.17 15.11 -8.65
N PHE A 856 54.36 15.09 -8.03
CA PHE A 856 55.59 15.52 -8.68
C PHE A 856 56.82 14.67 -8.31
N GLY A 857 57.88 14.76 -9.12
CA GLY A 857 59.18 14.16 -8.83
C GLY A 857 59.38 12.71 -9.26
N GLN A 858 58.43 12.11 -9.98
CA GLN A 858 58.53 10.76 -10.53
C GLN A 858 58.14 10.73 -12.01
N ASP A 859 58.58 9.71 -12.74
CA ASP A 859 58.23 9.54 -14.16
C ASP A 859 56.86 8.88 -14.35
N TYR A 860 55.86 9.67 -14.71
CA TYR A 860 54.50 9.16 -14.80
C TYR A 860 54.19 8.38 -16.07
N LEU A 861 55.05 8.43 -17.11
CA LEU A 861 54.95 7.51 -18.24
C LEU A 861 55.35 6.10 -17.81
N ILE A 862 56.35 5.97 -16.94
CA ILE A 862 56.71 4.67 -16.33
C ILE A 862 55.55 4.16 -15.49
N LYS A 863 54.89 5.01 -14.69
CA LYS A 863 53.67 4.64 -13.96
C LYS A 863 52.57 4.08 -14.86
N ASP A 864 52.31 4.70 -16.02
CA ASP A 864 51.34 4.15 -17.00
C ASP A 864 51.76 2.78 -17.51
N GLN A 865 53.06 2.58 -17.79
CA GLN A 865 53.56 1.29 -18.25
C GLN A 865 53.42 0.22 -17.18
N ILE A 866 53.61 0.56 -15.90
CA ILE A 866 53.32 -0.34 -14.77
C ILE A 866 51.85 -0.73 -14.79
N GLU A 867 50.93 0.25 -14.79
CA GLU A 867 49.48 0.00 -14.77
C GLU A 867 49.02 -0.86 -15.97
N VAL A 868 49.53 -0.59 -17.17
CA VAL A 868 49.22 -1.38 -18.37
C VAL A 868 49.76 -2.80 -18.24
N THR A 869 51.00 -2.97 -17.79
CA THR A 869 51.63 -4.30 -17.66
C THR A 869 50.94 -5.11 -16.57
N GLU A 870 50.51 -4.50 -15.47
CA GLU A 870 49.72 -5.13 -14.40
C GLU A 870 48.35 -5.59 -14.89
N ARG A 871 47.67 -4.80 -15.72
CA ARG A 871 46.41 -5.24 -16.36
C ARG A 871 46.62 -6.45 -17.27
N GLU A 872 47.73 -6.50 -18.01
CA GLU A 872 48.07 -7.69 -18.82
C GLU A 872 48.37 -8.90 -17.94
N ILE A 873 49.09 -8.73 -16.82
CA ILE A 873 49.30 -9.78 -15.82
C ILE A 873 47.96 -10.35 -15.32
N GLU A 874 46.98 -9.49 -15.04
CA GLU A 874 45.68 -9.93 -14.53
C GLU A 874 44.89 -10.73 -15.59
N LYS A 875 44.96 -10.34 -16.87
CA LYS A 875 44.42 -11.15 -17.99
C LYS A 875 45.13 -12.49 -18.11
N LEU A 876 46.45 -12.54 -17.93
CA LEU A 876 47.21 -13.79 -17.95
C LEU A 876 46.80 -14.73 -16.80
N LYS A 877 46.56 -14.19 -15.60
CA LYS A 877 46.07 -14.97 -14.45
C LYS A 877 44.68 -15.56 -14.72
N THR A 878 43.75 -14.78 -15.27
CA THR A 878 42.41 -15.29 -15.60
C THR A 878 42.46 -16.38 -16.69
N HIS A 879 43.33 -16.21 -17.69
CA HIS A 879 43.58 -17.24 -18.70
C HIS A 879 44.17 -18.52 -18.08
N LEU A 880 45.12 -18.39 -17.13
CA LEU A 880 45.68 -19.54 -16.41
C LEU A 880 44.62 -20.31 -15.60
N LEU A 881 43.70 -19.60 -14.93
CA LEU A 881 42.59 -20.23 -14.21
C LEU A 881 41.65 -21.01 -15.15
N ALA A 882 41.41 -20.47 -16.35
CA ALA A 882 40.62 -21.16 -17.37
C ALA A 882 41.33 -22.43 -17.90
N ILE A 883 42.65 -22.37 -18.09
CA ILE A 883 43.47 -23.53 -18.47
C ILE A 883 43.47 -24.57 -17.35
N ASP A 884 43.55 -24.17 -16.08
CA ASP A 884 43.45 -25.09 -14.94
C ASP A 884 42.12 -25.84 -14.89
N LYS A 885 41.02 -25.15 -15.26
CA LYS A 885 39.71 -25.79 -15.43
C LYS A 885 39.70 -26.79 -16.59
N LYS A 886 40.30 -26.43 -17.74
CA LYS A 886 40.44 -27.34 -18.89
C LYS A 886 41.28 -28.58 -18.55
N ILE A 887 42.34 -28.42 -17.76
CA ILE A 887 43.18 -29.52 -17.30
C ILE A 887 42.34 -30.51 -16.47
N LYS A 888 41.57 -30.03 -15.49
CA LYS A 888 40.68 -30.86 -14.67
C LYS A 888 39.61 -31.59 -15.49
N GLN A 889 39.08 -30.94 -16.53
CA GLN A 889 38.08 -31.54 -17.43
C GLN A 889 38.66 -32.55 -18.42
N SER A 890 39.98 -32.49 -18.68
CA SER A 890 40.66 -33.33 -19.67
C SER A 890 41.49 -34.45 -19.03
N GLU A 891 41.33 -34.72 -17.73
CA GLU A 891 42.12 -35.72 -16.99
C GLU A 891 42.06 -37.13 -17.62
N HIS A 892 40.98 -37.43 -18.34
CA HIS A 892 40.75 -38.71 -19.01
C HIS A 892 41.20 -38.75 -20.49
N ILE A 893 41.72 -37.64 -21.05
CA ILE A 893 42.13 -37.54 -22.47
C ILE A 893 43.61 -37.14 -22.54
N PRO A 894 44.54 -38.11 -22.69
CA PRO A 894 45.98 -37.86 -22.57
C PRO A 894 46.53 -36.78 -23.53
N ALA A 895 46.04 -36.74 -24.77
CA ALA A 895 46.48 -35.76 -25.77
C ALA A 895 46.02 -34.33 -25.42
N ALA A 896 44.77 -34.16 -24.99
CA ALA A 896 44.22 -32.87 -24.57
C ALA A 896 44.85 -32.39 -23.26
N LEU A 897 45.13 -33.31 -22.32
CA LEU A 897 45.83 -33.02 -21.08
C LEU A 897 47.26 -32.53 -21.31
N SER A 898 48.00 -33.18 -22.21
CA SER A 898 49.36 -32.76 -22.58
C SER A 898 49.38 -31.37 -23.24
N ALA A 899 48.46 -31.11 -24.18
CA ALA A 899 48.30 -29.81 -24.83
C ALA A 899 47.95 -28.69 -23.84
N ALA A 900 47.00 -28.94 -22.92
CA ALA A 900 46.60 -27.96 -21.90
C ALA A 900 47.73 -27.67 -20.90
N ARG A 901 48.54 -28.69 -20.53
CA ARG A 901 49.74 -28.51 -19.70
C ARG A 901 50.82 -27.69 -20.42
N ALA A 902 51.07 -27.94 -21.71
CA ALA A 902 52.02 -27.17 -22.50
C ALA A 902 51.58 -25.70 -22.64
N GLU A 903 50.28 -25.47 -22.86
CA GLU A 903 49.68 -24.13 -22.88
C GLU A 903 49.84 -23.43 -21.52
N LYS A 904 49.58 -24.13 -20.41
CA LYS A 904 49.79 -23.61 -19.04
C LYS A 904 51.24 -23.15 -18.83
N VAL A 905 52.22 -23.97 -19.21
CA VAL A 905 53.64 -23.64 -19.08
C VAL A 905 54.00 -22.39 -19.89
N LYS A 906 53.48 -22.23 -21.10
CA LYS A 906 53.68 -21.04 -21.93
C LYS A 906 53.18 -19.77 -21.24
N TYR A 907 51.96 -19.79 -20.70
CA TYR A 907 51.38 -18.63 -20.02
C TYR A 907 52.03 -18.34 -18.67
N MET A 908 52.50 -19.35 -17.94
CA MET A 908 53.30 -19.14 -16.72
C MET A 908 54.63 -18.42 -17.02
N LYS A 909 55.33 -18.78 -18.11
CA LYS A 909 56.55 -18.07 -18.54
C LYS A 909 56.27 -16.61 -18.90
N LEU A 910 55.16 -16.33 -19.60
CA LEU A 910 54.75 -14.97 -19.90
C LEU A 910 54.42 -14.19 -18.62
N LEU A 911 53.75 -14.82 -17.66
CA LEU A 911 53.44 -14.21 -16.37
C LEU A 911 54.71 -13.82 -15.60
N GLU A 912 55.71 -14.70 -15.56
CA GLU A 912 57.03 -14.43 -14.97
C GLU A 912 57.74 -13.26 -15.68
N GLN A 913 57.78 -13.28 -17.02
CA GLN A 913 58.38 -12.20 -17.81
C GLN A 913 57.74 -10.84 -17.53
N TYR A 914 56.40 -10.79 -17.49
CA TYR A 914 55.68 -9.56 -17.18
C TYR A 914 55.86 -9.14 -15.72
N GLY A 915 55.95 -10.11 -14.79
CA GLY A 915 56.27 -9.87 -13.38
C GLY A 915 57.64 -9.20 -13.21
N LEU A 916 58.68 -9.72 -13.87
CA LEU A 916 60.02 -9.11 -13.89
C LEU A 916 60.01 -7.73 -14.54
N ARG A 917 59.23 -7.54 -15.61
CA ARG A 917 59.06 -6.22 -16.24
C ARG A 917 58.44 -5.20 -15.29
N VAL A 918 57.38 -5.57 -14.56
CA VAL A 918 56.77 -4.68 -13.55
C VAL A 918 57.75 -4.36 -12.43
N PHE A 919 58.50 -5.35 -11.95
CA PHE A 919 59.54 -5.13 -10.94
C PHE A 919 60.55 -4.07 -11.40
N ASN A 920 61.12 -4.23 -12.60
CA ASN A 920 62.09 -3.27 -13.16
C ASN A 920 61.49 -1.88 -13.40
N LEU A 921 60.22 -1.80 -13.82
CA LEU A 921 59.54 -0.53 -14.01
C LEU A 921 59.27 0.18 -12.68
N ARG A 922 58.90 -0.57 -11.63
CA ARG A 922 58.69 -0.01 -10.28
C ARG A 922 59.99 0.55 -9.71
N GLU A 923 61.10 -0.17 -9.86
CA GLU A 923 62.42 0.33 -9.47
C GLU A 923 62.75 1.67 -10.15
N LYS A 924 62.53 1.77 -11.47
CA LYS A 924 62.70 3.03 -12.20
C LYS A 924 61.73 4.14 -11.79
N PHE A 925 60.53 3.79 -11.32
CA PHE A 925 59.54 4.77 -10.87
C PHE A 925 59.90 5.38 -9.50
N GLU A 926 60.67 4.66 -8.67
CA GLU A 926 61.22 5.16 -7.41
C GLU A 926 62.39 6.16 -7.61
N GLU A 927 62.92 6.31 -8.82
CA GLU A 927 63.97 7.27 -9.11
C GLU A 927 63.46 8.71 -9.02
N HIS A 928 63.92 9.43 -7.99
CA HIS A 928 63.58 10.84 -7.80
C HIS A 928 64.10 11.73 -8.94
N GLN A 929 63.20 12.55 -9.47
CA GLN A 929 63.48 13.55 -10.49
C GLN A 929 63.42 14.96 -9.89
N GLU A 930 64.39 15.80 -10.24
CA GLU A 930 64.41 17.20 -9.78
C GLU A 930 63.12 17.93 -10.16
N SER A 931 62.44 18.44 -9.13
CA SER A 931 61.08 18.91 -9.27
C SER A 931 60.68 19.82 -8.12
N GLU A 932 59.82 20.79 -8.43
CA GLU A 932 59.29 21.72 -7.43
C GLU A 932 57.94 22.30 -7.87
N ILE A 933 57.12 22.63 -6.88
CA ILE A 933 55.85 23.33 -7.06
C ILE A 933 56.07 24.79 -6.65
N ARG A 934 56.15 25.69 -7.62
CA ARG A 934 56.30 27.13 -7.41
C ARG A 934 54.94 27.82 -7.41
N VAL A 935 54.64 28.51 -6.32
CA VAL A 935 53.40 29.29 -6.14
C VAL A 935 53.75 30.77 -6.03
N ARG A 936 53.50 31.53 -7.10
CA ARG A 936 53.86 32.97 -7.17
C ARG A 936 52.95 33.87 -6.34
N GLY A 937 51.66 33.51 -6.25
CA GLY A 937 50.64 34.17 -5.45
C GLY A 937 50.32 33.34 -4.23
N THR A 938 49.19 32.62 -4.23
CA THR A 938 48.64 31.95 -3.04
C THR A 938 48.24 30.50 -3.29
N ILE A 939 48.59 29.61 -2.37
CA ILE A 939 48.08 28.24 -2.27
C ILE A 939 47.06 28.15 -1.12
N TYR A 940 45.92 27.55 -1.40
CA TYR A 940 44.77 27.48 -0.49
C TYR A 940 44.67 26.13 0.23
N PRO A 941 43.94 26.06 1.36
CA PRO A 941 43.62 24.78 1.99
C PRO A 941 42.88 23.81 1.06
N GLY A 942 43.11 22.50 1.24
CA GLY A 942 42.52 21.44 0.40
C GLY A 942 43.37 21.03 -0.81
N VAL A 943 44.55 21.64 -0.97
CA VAL A 943 45.58 21.17 -1.92
C VAL A 943 46.40 20.06 -1.26
N VAL A 944 46.49 18.91 -1.93
CA VAL A 944 47.26 17.76 -1.50
C VAL A 944 48.38 17.53 -2.51
N MET A 945 49.62 17.54 -2.02
CA MET A 945 50.80 17.27 -2.82
C MET A 945 51.31 15.87 -2.50
N GLU A 946 51.75 15.14 -3.52
CA GLU A 946 52.25 13.79 -3.42
C GLU A 946 53.58 13.66 -4.16
N SER A 947 54.53 12.97 -3.54
CA SER A 947 55.78 12.56 -4.19
C SER A 947 56.29 11.30 -3.50
N HIS A 948 56.55 10.24 -4.26
CA HIS A 948 57.04 8.96 -3.73
C HIS A 948 56.12 8.40 -2.63
N ASP A 949 54.80 8.46 -2.85
CA ASP A 949 53.77 8.05 -1.88
C ASP A 949 53.83 8.78 -0.53
N ARG A 950 54.51 9.94 -0.47
CA ARG A 950 54.51 10.86 0.67
C ARG A 950 53.58 12.03 0.38
N TYR A 951 52.68 12.31 1.32
CA TYR A 951 51.62 13.30 1.17
C TYR A 951 51.90 14.54 2.02
N TYR A 952 51.63 15.71 1.46
CA TYR A 952 51.63 16.99 2.15
C TYR A 952 50.31 17.71 1.85
N GLU A 953 49.51 17.94 2.88
CA GLU A 953 48.26 18.67 2.77
C GLU A 953 48.43 20.11 3.27
N VAL A 954 48.04 21.06 2.43
CA VAL A 954 48.00 22.47 2.80
C VAL A 954 46.80 22.70 3.72
N LYS A 955 47.07 22.98 5.00
CA LYS A 955 46.03 23.24 6.01
C LYS A 955 45.71 24.73 6.19
N GLN A 956 46.62 25.60 5.81
CA GLN A 956 46.50 27.05 5.97
C GLN A 956 46.96 27.76 4.69
N LYS A 957 46.36 28.91 4.40
CA LYS A 957 46.71 29.74 3.25
C LYS A 957 48.18 30.16 3.32
N ARG A 958 48.96 29.87 2.28
CA ARG A 958 50.36 30.29 2.14
C ARG A 958 50.52 31.11 0.87
N SER A 959 51.45 32.06 0.86
CA SER A 959 51.74 32.86 -0.33
C SER A 959 53.24 32.91 -0.61
N ARG A 960 53.60 33.03 -1.89
CA ARG A 960 54.99 33.09 -2.37
C ARG A 960 55.84 31.95 -1.80
N VAL A 961 55.48 30.72 -2.13
CA VAL A 961 56.08 29.51 -1.55
C VAL A 961 56.50 28.53 -2.65
N VAL A 962 57.55 27.77 -2.37
CA VAL A 962 58.01 26.65 -3.20
C VAL A 962 57.98 25.38 -2.37
N PHE A 963 57.33 24.34 -2.89
CA PHE A 963 57.36 23.00 -2.32
C PHE A 963 58.29 22.11 -3.13
N TYR A 964 59.09 21.30 -2.45
CA TYR A 964 60.01 20.36 -3.08
C TYR A 964 60.13 19.09 -2.22
N PHE A 965 60.55 17.99 -2.82
CA PHE A 965 60.78 16.74 -2.10
C PHE A 965 62.21 16.71 -1.58
N ASP A 966 62.37 16.63 -0.25
CA ASP A 966 63.68 16.52 0.39
C ASP A 966 64.08 15.05 0.46
N ARG A 967 65.14 14.68 -0.26
CA ARG A 967 65.63 13.30 -0.36
C ARG A 967 66.25 12.79 0.93
N GLU A 968 66.83 13.66 1.75
CA GLU A 968 67.48 13.27 3.01
C GLU A 968 66.42 13.03 4.09
N LEU A 969 65.40 13.91 4.14
CA LEU A 969 64.32 13.81 5.12
C LEU A 969 63.18 12.87 4.67
N GLY A 970 63.15 12.46 3.40
CA GLY A 970 62.12 11.59 2.83
C GLY A 970 60.70 12.18 2.89
N ARG A 971 60.58 13.51 2.82
CA ARG A 971 59.29 14.23 2.95
C ARG A 971 59.27 15.51 2.13
N ILE A 972 58.07 15.99 1.81
CA ILE A 972 57.88 17.28 1.13
C ILE A 972 58.16 18.42 2.12
N GLN A 973 58.98 19.38 1.70
CA GLN A 973 59.34 20.60 2.43
C GLN A 973 58.83 21.85 1.71
N GLU A 974 58.70 22.95 2.45
CA GLU A 974 58.37 24.27 1.91
C GLU A 974 59.48 25.29 2.17
N ARG A 975 59.73 26.18 1.21
CA ARG A 975 60.64 27.33 1.33
C ARG A 975 60.00 28.58 0.72
N PRO A 976 60.37 29.80 1.18
CA PRO A 976 59.87 31.02 0.56
C PRO A 976 60.35 31.13 -0.90
N LEU A 977 59.48 31.63 -1.79
CA LEU A 977 59.82 31.95 -3.17
C LEU A 977 60.65 33.24 -3.19
N GLN A 978 61.95 33.09 -3.47
CA GLN A 978 62.91 34.20 -3.58
C GLN A 978 62.56 35.14 -4.73
#